data_AF-A0A0S4NAI1-F1
#
_entry.id   AF-A0A0S4NAI1-F1
#
_cell.length_a   1.000
_cell.length_b   1.000
_cell.length_c   1.000
_cell.angle_alpha   90.00
_cell.angle_beta   90.00
_cell.angle_gamma   90.00
#
_symmetry.space_group_name_H-M   'P 1'
#
loop_
_entity.id
_entity.type
_entity.pdbx_description
1 polymer ?
#
loop_
_entity_poly.entity_id
_entity_poly.type
_entity_poly.pdbx_seq_one_letter_code
_entity_poly.pdbx_strand_id
1 'polypeptide(L)'
;MKSKRRILISSVFLVFAGYLFFLFLRASDDPEFCASCHFMKPYYENWLSSTHNQVNCSTCHYGSGFSNYFKGKVRLFSEIVRYYLGVYNYEIRSKVDNESCLKCHSEKGYVGKEVKFLNGRISFTHLNHLSEEKVGFKMQCQTCHSELVQGRHEAVSEKICVLCHFMGGEVKEAHPVSGCGSCHGPPKDDIMIWGVAFNHSEYIKNKVECGTCHIHVVVGRGDVRLERCSSCHIGVAGMTLGSKDMHKVHVSAERINCFKCHNEIKHGKIEVFEVFSPVCQECHGNRHSIQEKIYAGSAGRGVPILPDPMFLSGVSCRGCHEVKLVKTHAETLFELPKFNPMSCVNCHGKGYDKLVTQWQKIIRERISKIEKEVEIAGLLKKVGMIEFNNENVNANLEIVKRDGSFGVHNIKYVNVLLDEIEKEIKASRSKPSVEFVFKNNSRCLDCHFGIENLNNLYRSREFPHGVHLFKLNCVDCHIGGEPLKPSHGKVLDFVKDCNSCHHRDLRADVKCESCHDKQAKFYRGKFLSSEEDFMAQADISCQDCHLSNSDKPIRAGIEICGSCHEQSYIDDFAGKREDLRKTIERWDSSLADLIRFLKINSDKGNIGEFVRLRSEIEEFLREGSFGAHNLQYIDDLRQRIEKFMRGFNFVENGNKN
;
A
#
# COMPACT_ATOMS: atom_id res chain seq x y z
N MET A 1 15.16 -81.15 -62.26
CA MET A 1 15.73 -79.79 -62.53
C MET A 1 14.89 -78.63 -61.97
N LYS A 2 13.54 -78.68 -61.97
CA LYS A 2 12.69 -77.58 -61.47
C LYS A 2 12.82 -77.28 -59.96
N SER A 3 13.09 -78.27 -59.09
CA SER A 3 13.21 -78.02 -57.64
C SER A 3 14.54 -77.37 -57.24
N LYS A 4 15.68 -77.78 -57.83
CA LYS A 4 16.99 -77.14 -57.61
C LYS A 4 17.01 -75.67 -58.04
N ARG A 5 16.32 -75.32 -59.14
CA ARG A 5 16.16 -73.94 -59.60
C ARG A 5 15.28 -73.10 -58.65
N ARG A 6 14.22 -73.68 -58.08
CA ARG A 6 13.39 -73.01 -57.06
C ARG A 6 14.17 -72.78 -55.75
N ILE A 7 14.93 -73.77 -55.29
CA ILE A 7 15.77 -73.63 -54.09
C ILE A 7 16.83 -72.53 -54.28
N LEU A 8 17.49 -72.50 -55.45
CA LEU A 8 18.48 -71.47 -55.78
C LEU A 8 17.87 -70.07 -55.86
N ILE A 9 16.69 -69.93 -56.49
CA ILE A 9 15.98 -68.64 -56.57
C ILE A 9 15.54 -68.19 -55.17
N SER A 10 15.01 -69.08 -54.34
CA SER A 10 14.61 -68.76 -52.97
C SER A 10 15.79 -68.37 -52.07
N SER A 11 16.96 -69.01 -52.24
CA SER A 11 18.17 -68.65 -51.48
C SER A 11 18.77 -67.32 -51.94
N VAL A 12 18.80 -67.04 -53.25
CA VAL A 12 19.20 -65.71 -53.76
C VAL A 12 18.23 -64.62 -53.27
N PHE A 13 16.92 -64.90 -53.28
CA PHE A 13 15.92 -63.97 -52.74
C PHE A 13 16.10 -63.71 -51.24
N LEU A 14 16.38 -64.74 -50.44
CA LEU A 14 16.64 -64.60 -49.01
C LEU A 14 17.92 -63.79 -48.72
N VAL A 15 18.99 -64.01 -49.48
CA VAL A 15 20.24 -63.23 -49.35
C VAL A 15 20.00 -61.78 -49.75
N PHE A 16 19.28 -61.54 -50.85
CA PHE A 16 18.93 -60.19 -51.29
C PHE A 16 18.01 -59.48 -50.30
N ALA A 17 16.98 -60.15 -49.79
CA ALA A 17 16.09 -59.62 -48.76
C ALA A 17 16.83 -59.33 -47.45
N GLY A 18 17.77 -60.20 -47.06
CA GLY A 18 18.66 -59.97 -45.91
C GLY A 18 19.57 -58.76 -46.11
N TYR A 19 20.10 -58.58 -47.31
CA TYR A 19 20.91 -57.41 -47.67
C TYR A 19 20.09 -56.10 -47.64
N LEU A 20 18.87 -56.11 -48.21
CA LEU A 20 17.96 -54.96 -48.14
C LEU A 20 17.55 -54.63 -46.71
N PHE A 21 17.28 -55.65 -45.88
CA PHE A 21 16.98 -55.46 -44.47
C PHE A 21 18.17 -54.85 -43.71
N PHE A 22 19.39 -55.32 -43.99
CA PHE A 22 20.60 -54.74 -43.41
C PHE A 22 20.81 -53.27 -43.83
N LEU A 23 20.60 -52.93 -45.11
CA LEU A 23 20.64 -51.56 -45.57
C LEU A 23 19.58 -50.69 -44.89
N PHE A 24 18.36 -51.20 -44.73
CA PHE A 24 17.30 -50.51 -44.01
C PHE A 24 17.68 -50.23 -42.56
N LEU A 25 18.26 -51.20 -41.84
CA LEU A 25 18.71 -51.02 -40.46
C LEU A 25 19.71 -49.86 -40.36
N ARG A 26 20.73 -49.85 -41.23
CA ARG A 26 21.79 -48.84 -41.25
C ARG A 26 21.30 -47.46 -41.65
N ALA A 27 20.45 -47.38 -42.68
CA ALA A 27 19.89 -46.10 -43.14
C ALA A 27 18.95 -45.50 -42.08
N SER A 28 18.12 -46.33 -41.45
CA SER A 28 17.17 -45.87 -40.43
C SER A 28 17.78 -45.56 -39.06
N ASP A 29 19.09 -45.71 -38.91
CA ASP A 29 19.84 -45.17 -37.77
C ASP A 29 20.28 -43.73 -38.02
N ASP A 30 20.33 -43.25 -39.26
CA ASP A 30 20.78 -41.90 -39.55
C ASP A 30 19.70 -40.86 -39.19
N PRO A 31 20.01 -39.81 -38.40
CA PRO A 31 19.08 -38.70 -38.17
C PRO A 31 18.52 -38.07 -39.46
N GLU A 32 19.27 -38.04 -40.56
CA GLU A 32 18.79 -37.53 -41.85
C GLU A 32 17.69 -38.40 -42.45
N PHE A 33 17.74 -39.72 -42.23
CA PHE A 33 16.64 -40.60 -42.62
C PHE A 33 15.36 -40.25 -41.86
N CYS A 34 15.46 -39.95 -40.56
CA CYS A 34 14.33 -39.46 -39.79
C CYS A 34 13.82 -38.12 -40.35
N ALA A 35 14.72 -37.20 -40.73
CA ALA A 35 14.38 -35.91 -41.32
C ALA A 35 13.64 -36.02 -42.67
N SER A 36 13.81 -37.13 -43.40
CA SER A 36 13.10 -37.38 -44.66
C SER A 36 11.59 -37.56 -44.48
N CYS A 37 11.12 -37.87 -43.27
CA CYS A 37 9.72 -37.92 -42.92
C CYS A 37 9.18 -36.50 -42.62
N HIS A 38 8.12 -36.06 -43.29
CA HIS A 38 7.62 -34.68 -43.17
C HIS A 38 7.28 -34.25 -41.73
N PHE A 39 6.86 -35.19 -40.88
CA PHE A 39 6.41 -34.91 -39.52
C PHE A 39 7.58 -34.85 -38.53
N MET A 40 8.71 -35.47 -38.87
CA MET A 40 9.93 -35.45 -38.05
C MET A 40 10.80 -34.22 -38.33
N LYS A 41 10.63 -33.56 -39.49
CA LYS A 41 11.47 -32.43 -39.91
C LYS A 41 11.59 -31.31 -38.85
N PRO A 42 10.50 -30.82 -38.22
CA PRO A 42 10.64 -29.79 -37.17
C PRO A 42 11.42 -30.28 -35.95
N TYR A 43 11.29 -31.56 -35.58
CA TYR A 43 12.00 -32.16 -34.46
C TYR A 43 13.49 -32.34 -34.76
N TYR A 44 13.83 -32.73 -35.99
CA TYR A 44 15.20 -32.80 -36.47
C TYR A 44 15.88 -31.41 -36.48
N GLU A 45 15.18 -30.38 -36.96
CA GLU A 45 15.69 -28.99 -36.93
C GLU A 45 15.94 -28.51 -35.50
N ASN A 46 15.04 -28.82 -34.55
CA ASN A 46 15.22 -28.53 -33.12
C ASN A 46 16.36 -29.34 -32.48
N TRP A 47 16.63 -30.55 -32.97
CA TRP A 47 17.74 -31.38 -32.52
C TRP A 47 19.08 -30.81 -33.00
N LEU A 48 19.17 -30.35 -34.25
CA LEU A 48 20.36 -29.73 -34.83
C LEU A 48 20.85 -28.51 -34.03
N SER A 49 19.91 -27.70 -33.53
CA SER A 49 20.19 -26.52 -32.70
C SER A 49 20.39 -26.82 -31.21
N SER A 50 20.19 -28.06 -30.78
CA SER A 50 20.28 -28.47 -29.38
C SER A 50 21.70 -28.80 -28.95
N THR A 51 21.91 -28.90 -27.62
CA THR A 51 23.15 -29.42 -27.04
C THR A 51 23.39 -30.91 -27.31
N HIS A 52 22.40 -31.61 -27.88
CA HIS A 52 22.44 -33.04 -28.18
C HIS A 52 22.62 -33.33 -29.68
N ASN A 53 22.96 -32.33 -30.50
CA ASN A 53 23.10 -32.48 -31.95
C ASN A 53 24.20 -33.45 -32.43
N GLN A 54 25.03 -33.97 -31.52
CA GLN A 54 26.02 -35.01 -31.78
C GLN A 54 25.55 -36.40 -31.34
N VAL A 55 24.37 -36.50 -30.72
CA VAL A 55 23.79 -37.77 -30.24
C VAL A 55 22.72 -38.23 -31.21
N ASN A 56 22.89 -39.42 -31.75
CA ASN A 56 21.96 -40.01 -32.70
C ASN A 56 20.58 -40.25 -32.05
N CYS A 57 19.50 -39.93 -32.76
CA CYS A 57 18.10 -40.06 -32.30
C CYS A 57 17.80 -41.45 -31.72
N SER A 58 18.30 -42.51 -32.37
CA SER A 58 18.10 -43.91 -31.96
C SER A 58 18.63 -44.18 -30.54
N THR A 59 19.70 -43.50 -30.12
CA THR A 59 20.32 -43.63 -28.80
C THR A 59 19.35 -43.35 -27.66
N CYS A 60 18.47 -42.36 -27.86
CA CYS A 60 17.47 -41.95 -26.87
C CYS A 60 16.15 -42.70 -27.08
N HIS A 61 15.68 -42.79 -28.32
CA HIS A 61 14.33 -43.25 -28.64
C HIS A 61 14.15 -44.78 -28.64
N TYR A 62 15.21 -45.58 -28.75
CA TYR A 62 15.13 -47.06 -28.81
C TYR A 62 15.51 -47.78 -27.51
N GLY A 63 15.88 -47.07 -26.44
CA GLY A 63 16.24 -47.68 -25.16
C GLY A 63 17.58 -48.45 -25.19
N SER A 64 17.98 -49.05 -24.07
CA SER A 64 19.19 -49.89 -23.97
C SER A 64 18.96 -51.32 -24.47
N GLY A 65 20.01 -51.91 -25.06
CA GLY A 65 20.05 -53.34 -25.39
C GLY A 65 19.45 -53.72 -26.76
N PHE A 66 19.90 -54.87 -27.26
CA PHE A 66 19.55 -55.40 -28.58
C PHE A 66 18.03 -55.61 -28.77
N SER A 67 17.33 -56.04 -27.72
CA SER A 67 15.88 -56.27 -27.74
C SER A 67 15.09 -54.98 -27.98
N ASN A 68 15.44 -53.89 -27.29
CA ASN A 68 14.72 -52.62 -27.44
C ASN A 68 15.06 -51.93 -28.77
N TYR A 69 16.30 -52.06 -29.25
CA TYR A 69 16.69 -51.66 -30.60
C TYR A 69 15.83 -52.35 -31.67
N PHE A 70 15.67 -53.67 -31.61
CA PHE A 70 14.85 -54.41 -32.57
C PHE A 70 13.36 -54.03 -32.49
N LYS A 71 12.82 -53.88 -31.27
CA LYS A 71 11.43 -53.38 -31.07
C LYS A 71 11.24 -51.98 -31.66
N GLY A 72 12.23 -51.10 -31.49
CA GLY A 72 12.23 -49.76 -32.08
C GLY A 72 12.15 -49.79 -33.60
N LYS A 73 12.92 -50.67 -34.24
CA LYS A 73 12.89 -50.87 -35.70
C LYS A 73 11.56 -51.43 -36.21
N VAL A 74 10.99 -52.42 -35.51
CA VAL A 74 9.67 -52.96 -35.85
C VAL A 74 8.59 -51.89 -35.70
N ARG A 75 8.66 -51.06 -34.65
CA ARG A 75 7.75 -49.93 -34.47
C ARG A 75 7.89 -48.90 -35.58
N LEU A 76 9.12 -48.50 -35.94
CA LEU A 76 9.38 -47.57 -37.04
C LEU A 76 8.78 -48.09 -38.35
N PHE A 77 9.00 -49.37 -38.67
CA PHE A 77 8.42 -50.00 -39.85
C PHE A 77 6.88 -49.99 -39.82
N SER A 78 6.27 -50.32 -38.67
CA SER A 78 4.82 -50.22 -38.48
C SER A 78 4.29 -48.80 -38.73
N GLU A 79 4.95 -47.77 -38.21
CA GLU A 79 4.52 -46.38 -38.40
C GLU A 79 4.64 -45.94 -39.87
N ILE A 80 5.70 -46.36 -40.57
CA ILE A 80 5.86 -46.14 -42.01
C ILE A 80 4.68 -46.78 -42.77
N VAL A 81 4.32 -48.02 -42.45
CA VAL A 81 3.17 -48.69 -43.07
C VAL A 81 1.86 -47.95 -42.79
N ARG A 82 1.61 -47.53 -41.54
CA ARG A 82 0.42 -46.77 -41.16
C ARG A 82 0.33 -45.43 -41.88
N TYR A 83 1.46 -44.75 -42.05
CA TYR A 83 1.56 -43.52 -42.81
C TYR A 83 1.13 -43.72 -44.26
N TYR A 84 1.69 -44.73 -44.95
CA TYR A 84 1.33 -45.05 -46.34
C TYR A 84 -0.13 -45.49 -46.49
N LEU A 85 -0.69 -46.13 -45.46
CA LEU A 85 -2.10 -46.56 -45.43
C LEU A 85 -3.06 -45.44 -44.99
N GLY A 86 -2.58 -44.25 -44.64
CA GLY A 86 -3.41 -43.13 -44.18
C GLY A 86 -4.06 -43.32 -42.81
N VAL A 87 -3.63 -44.32 -42.03
CA VAL A 87 -4.19 -44.70 -40.71
C VAL A 87 -3.24 -44.31 -39.57
N TYR A 88 -2.78 -43.07 -39.58
CA TYR A 88 -1.83 -42.54 -38.60
C TYR A 88 -2.49 -41.50 -37.68
N ASN A 89 -1.95 -41.37 -36.47
CA ASN A 89 -2.36 -40.33 -35.52
C ASN A 89 -1.62 -39.02 -35.82
N TYR A 90 -2.31 -37.89 -35.72
CA TYR A 90 -1.72 -36.56 -35.96
C TYR A 90 -0.71 -36.13 -34.87
N GLU A 91 -0.72 -36.79 -33.71
CA GLU A 91 0.20 -36.50 -32.60
C GLU A 91 1.04 -37.75 -32.28
N ILE A 92 2.32 -37.74 -32.68
CA ILE A 92 3.26 -38.81 -32.36
C ILE A 92 3.86 -38.53 -30.99
N ARG A 93 3.70 -39.47 -30.06
CA ARG A 93 4.32 -39.41 -28.74
C ARG A 93 5.51 -40.36 -28.68
N SER A 94 6.67 -39.80 -28.39
CA SER A 94 7.82 -40.58 -27.98
C SER A 94 7.89 -40.65 -26.46
N LYS A 95 8.15 -41.85 -25.94
CA LYS A 95 8.43 -42.09 -24.53
C LYS A 95 9.90 -42.45 -24.44
N VAL A 96 10.72 -41.55 -23.90
CA VAL A 96 12.14 -41.81 -23.62
C VAL A 96 12.28 -42.15 -22.15
N ASP A 97 12.89 -43.30 -21.87
CA ASP A 97 13.15 -43.75 -20.52
C ASP A 97 14.33 -43.00 -19.90
N ASN A 98 14.25 -42.72 -18.59
CA ASN A 98 15.36 -42.07 -17.87
C ASN A 98 16.68 -42.83 -18.02
N GLU A 99 16.64 -44.15 -18.16
CA GLU A 99 17.83 -44.97 -18.40
C GLU A 99 18.58 -44.55 -19.67
N SER A 100 17.87 -44.18 -20.75
CA SER A 100 18.48 -43.67 -21.97
C SER A 100 19.29 -42.39 -21.70
N CYS A 101 18.77 -41.49 -20.86
CA CYS A 101 19.46 -40.25 -20.48
C CYS A 101 20.64 -40.53 -19.53
N LEU A 102 20.43 -41.42 -18.55
CA LEU A 102 21.39 -41.72 -17.49
C LEU A 102 22.65 -42.41 -18.01
N LYS A 103 22.61 -43.09 -19.17
CA LYS A 103 23.82 -43.63 -19.82
C LYS A 103 24.93 -42.60 -19.96
N CYS A 104 24.59 -41.37 -20.36
CA CYS A 104 25.56 -40.30 -20.57
C CYS A 104 25.58 -39.28 -19.40
N HIS A 105 24.47 -39.13 -18.68
CA HIS A 105 24.34 -38.11 -17.61
C HIS A 105 24.81 -38.59 -16.22
N SER A 106 24.80 -39.91 -15.96
CA SER A 106 25.27 -40.47 -14.68
C SER A 106 26.77 -40.28 -14.50
N GLU A 107 27.57 -40.61 -15.53
CA GLU A 107 29.03 -40.46 -15.53
C GLU A 107 29.47 -38.99 -15.36
N LYS A 108 28.69 -38.06 -15.88
CA LYS A 108 28.94 -36.61 -15.76
C LYS A 108 28.54 -36.03 -14.40
N GLY A 109 27.84 -36.81 -13.55
CA GLY A 109 27.45 -36.41 -12.20
C GLY A 109 26.37 -35.32 -12.12
N TYR A 110 25.63 -35.07 -13.20
CA TYR A 110 24.61 -34.00 -13.25
C TYR A 110 23.40 -34.23 -12.34
N VAL A 111 23.13 -35.49 -11.99
CA VAL A 111 21.99 -35.85 -11.13
C VAL A 111 22.30 -35.61 -9.66
N GLY A 112 23.53 -35.92 -9.23
CA GLY A 112 23.94 -35.86 -7.82
C GLY A 112 24.49 -34.51 -7.36
N LYS A 113 24.74 -33.57 -8.29
CA LYS A 113 25.30 -32.24 -7.98
C LYS A 113 24.25 -31.15 -8.16
N GLU A 114 24.46 -30.03 -7.47
CA GLU A 114 23.75 -28.80 -7.77
C GLU A 114 24.16 -28.29 -9.15
N VAL A 115 23.17 -27.96 -9.98
CA VAL A 115 23.36 -27.35 -11.29
C VAL A 115 22.85 -25.92 -11.26
N LYS A 116 23.51 -25.05 -12.04
CA LYS A 116 23.10 -23.66 -12.21
C LYS A 116 22.24 -23.52 -13.46
N PHE A 117 21.04 -22.99 -13.30
CA PHE A 117 20.09 -22.71 -14.38
C PHE A 117 19.98 -21.19 -14.60
N LEU A 118 19.62 -20.77 -15.82
CA LEU A 118 19.54 -19.36 -16.27
C LEU A 118 20.79 -18.52 -15.94
N ASN A 119 21.91 -18.85 -16.58
CA ASN A 119 23.16 -18.09 -16.46
C ASN A 119 23.63 -17.90 -15.00
N GLY A 120 23.45 -18.90 -14.14
CA GLY A 120 23.94 -18.86 -12.76
C GLY A 120 22.95 -18.37 -11.71
N ARG A 121 21.74 -17.93 -12.11
CA ARG A 121 20.80 -17.28 -11.20
C ARG A 121 20.03 -18.24 -10.30
N ILE A 122 19.70 -19.43 -10.82
CA ILE A 122 18.89 -20.41 -10.12
C ILE A 122 19.75 -21.64 -9.78
N SER A 123 19.78 -22.01 -8.50
CA SER A 123 20.35 -23.28 -8.05
C SER A 123 19.29 -24.39 -8.15
N PHE A 124 19.62 -25.49 -8.80
CA PHE A 124 18.70 -26.61 -9.00
C PHE A 124 19.36 -27.95 -8.63
N THR A 125 18.60 -28.85 -8.00
CA THR A 125 19.06 -30.21 -7.66
C THR A 125 18.08 -31.26 -8.18
N HIS A 126 18.56 -32.18 -9.02
CA HIS A 126 17.73 -33.26 -9.57
C HIS A 126 17.25 -34.21 -8.47
N LEU A 127 18.08 -34.50 -7.45
CA LEU A 127 17.72 -35.39 -6.33
C LEU A 127 16.42 -34.99 -5.62
N ASN A 128 16.22 -33.68 -5.40
CA ASN A 128 15.01 -33.20 -4.73
C ASN A 128 13.76 -33.33 -5.63
N HIS A 129 13.91 -33.13 -6.94
CA HIS A 129 12.81 -33.14 -7.89
C HIS A 129 12.48 -34.55 -8.45
N LEU A 130 13.42 -35.48 -8.39
CA LEU A 130 13.18 -36.89 -8.76
C LEU A 130 12.66 -37.72 -7.58
N SER A 131 12.62 -37.15 -6.36
CA SER A 131 12.09 -37.83 -5.18
C SER A 131 10.56 -37.82 -5.18
N GLU A 132 9.97 -39.01 -5.31
CA GLU A 132 8.52 -39.20 -5.24
C GLU A 132 7.93 -38.79 -3.88
N GLU A 133 8.71 -38.91 -2.80
CA GLU A 133 8.30 -38.45 -1.47
C GLU A 133 8.12 -36.93 -1.42
N LYS A 134 8.99 -36.17 -2.09
CA LYS A 134 8.96 -34.70 -2.09
C LYS A 134 7.95 -34.13 -3.07
N VAL A 135 7.75 -34.78 -4.22
CA VAL A 135 6.87 -34.28 -5.30
C VAL A 135 5.47 -34.91 -5.26
N GLY A 136 5.31 -36.06 -4.60
CA GLY A 136 4.04 -36.80 -4.48
C GLY A 136 3.75 -37.77 -5.63
N PHE A 137 4.55 -37.73 -6.70
CA PHE A 137 4.55 -38.66 -7.82
C PHE A 137 5.94 -38.77 -8.45
N LYS A 138 6.21 -39.86 -9.17
CA LYS A 138 7.50 -40.08 -9.84
C LYS A 138 7.65 -39.20 -11.07
N MET A 139 8.54 -38.22 -11.03
CA MET A 139 8.92 -37.43 -12.20
C MET A 139 9.86 -38.21 -13.14
N GLN A 140 9.82 -37.86 -14.43
CA GLN A 140 10.71 -38.40 -15.45
C GLN A 140 11.58 -37.25 -15.99
N CYS A 141 12.74 -37.57 -16.59
CA CYS A 141 13.61 -36.55 -17.19
C CYS A 141 12.84 -35.68 -18.20
N GLN A 142 11.99 -36.33 -19.02
CA GLN A 142 11.15 -35.67 -20.02
C GLN A 142 10.03 -34.78 -19.44
N THR A 143 9.74 -34.90 -18.14
CA THR A 143 8.75 -34.03 -17.49
C THR A 143 9.22 -32.58 -17.47
N CYS A 144 10.53 -32.35 -17.31
CA CYS A 144 11.14 -31.02 -17.33
C CYS A 144 11.89 -30.73 -18.64
N HIS A 145 12.67 -31.71 -19.14
CA HIS A 145 13.35 -31.63 -20.43
C HIS A 145 12.35 -31.99 -21.51
N SER A 146 11.73 -30.98 -22.12
CA SER A 146 10.66 -31.23 -23.09
C SER A 146 10.78 -30.31 -24.27
N GLU A 147 10.05 -30.62 -25.33
CA GLU A 147 10.09 -29.90 -26.61
C GLU A 147 9.32 -28.56 -26.59
N LEU A 148 8.99 -28.05 -25.40
CA LEU A 148 8.19 -26.83 -25.23
C LEU A 148 8.95 -25.54 -25.56
N VAL A 149 10.28 -25.59 -25.62
CA VAL A 149 11.08 -24.43 -25.98
C VAL A 149 11.15 -24.37 -27.51
N GLN A 150 10.49 -23.36 -28.09
CA GLN A 150 10.53 -23.14 -29.54
C GLN A 150 11.99 -23.14 -30.04
N GLY A 151 12.28 -24.00 -31.01
CA GLY A 151 13.61 -24.08 -31.59
C GLY A 151 14.63 -24.94 -30.83
N ARG A 152 14.26 -25.67 -29.77
CA ARG A 152 15.20 -26.50 -28.98
C ARG A 152 14.62 -27.84 -28.54
N HIS A 153 15.30 -28.93 -28.89
CA HIS A 153 14.98 -30.29 -28.45
C HIS A 153 15.48 -30.55 -27.02
N GLU A 154 14.63 -31.13 -26.16
CA GLU A 154 14.93 -31.52 -24.76
C GLU A 154 15.46 -30.39 -23.86
N ALA A 155 14.87 -29.20 -24.00
CA ALA A 155 15.20 -28.03 -23.18
C ALA A 155 14.25 -27.88 -21.98
N VAL A 156 14.74 -27.21 -20.93
CA VAL A 156 13.93 -26.89 -19.75
C VAL A 156 13.40 -25.47 -19.88
N SER A 157 12.08 -25.32 -19.78
CA SER A 157 11.42 -24.01 -19.76
C SER A 157 11.24 -23.54 -18.31
N GLU A 158 11.53 -22.26 -18.04
CA GLU A 158 11.31 -21.64 -16.72
C GLU A 158 9.86 -21.78 -16.23
N LYS A 159 8.92 -21.83 -17.18
CA LYS A 159 7.49 -21.97 -16.91
C LYS A 159 7.17 -23.21 -16.07
N ILE A 160 7.92 -24.31 -16.25
CA ILE A 160 7.66 -25.56 -15.50
C ILE A 160 7.93 -25.38 -14.00
N CYS A 161 8.96 -24.60 -13.66
CA CYS A 161 9.30 -24.28 -12.27
C CYS A 161 8.18 -23.44 -11.66
N VAL A 162 7.73 -22.41 -12.37
CA VAL A 162 6.63 -21.54 -11.91
C VAL A 162 5.35 -22.35 -11.71
N LEU A 163 4.99 -23.21 -12.67
CA LEU A 163 3.78 -24.03 -12.60
C LEU A 163 3.76 -24.91 -11.34
N CYS A 164 4.88 -25.57 -11.01
CA CYS A 164 4.96 -26.46 -9.86
C CYS A 164 5.06 -25.70 -8.54
N HIS A 165 5.89 -24.65 -8.50
CA HIS A 165 6.17 -23.96 -7.25
C HIS A 165 5.07 -22.98 -6.84
N PHE A 166 4.22 -22.51 -7.77
CA PHE A 166 3.08 -21.62 -7.49
C PHE A 166 1.71 -22.28 -7.73
N MET A 167 1.63 -23.62 -7.76
CA MET A 167 0.38 -24.35 -8.03
C MET A 167 -0.66 -24.20 -6.90
N GLY A 168 -1.95 -24.04 -7.25
CA GLY A 168 -3.05 -24.20 -6.30
C GLY A 168 -3.51 -22.93 -5.57
N GLY A 169 -3.34 -21.75 -6.17
CA GLY A 169 -3.71 -20.47 -5.55
C GLY A 169 -5.22 -20.30 -5.29
N GLU A 170 -5.75 -20.87 -4.21
CA GLU A 170 -6.63 -20.07 -3.36
C GLU A 170 -5.74 -19.03 -2.68
N VAL A 171 -6.08 -17.75 -2.88
CA VAL A 171 -5.63 -16.44 -2.35
C VAL A 171 -4.60 -16.36 -1.19
N LYS A 172 -4.28 -17.42 -0.45
CA LYS A 172 -3.37 -17.37 0.69
C LYS A 172 -1.88 -17.30 0.38
N GLU A 173 -1.37 -17.82 -0.73
CA GLU A 173 0.09 -17.74 -0.98
C GLU A 173 0.41 -17.56 -2.48
N ALA A 174 0.53 -16.29 -2.91
CA ALA A 174 1.28 -15.93 -4.13
C ALA A 174 2.80 -16.11 -3.94
N HIS A 175 3.19 -17.07 -3.10
CA HIS A 175 4.57 -17.38 -2.75
C HIS A 175 4.85 -18.80 -3.18
N PRO A 176 6.07 -19.06 -3.68
CA PRO A 176 6.42 -20.41 -4.08
C PRO A 176 6.50 -21.30 -2.85
N VAL A 177 6.09 -22.56 -2.99
CA VAL A 177 6.14 -23.59 -1.90
C VAL A 177 7.54 -23.78 -1.30
N SER A 178 8.59 -23.35 -1.99
CA SER A 178 10.00 -23.41 -1.57
C SER A 178 10.55 -22.09 -1.03
N GLY A 179 9.73 -21.04 -0.94
CA GLY A 179 10.14 -19.68 -0.56
C GLY A 179 10.78 -18.89 -1.71
N CYS A 180 10.60 -17.56 -1.75
CA CYS A 180 11.02 -16.72 -2.89
C CYS A 180 12.53 -16.82 -3.17
N GLY A 181 13.34 -16.91 -2.11
CA GLY A 181 14.81 -16.98 -2.20
C GLY A 181 15.37 -18.29 -2.79
N SER A 182 14.54 -19.31 -3.02
CA SER A 182 15.02 -20.58 -3.59
C SER A 182 15.39 -20.47 -5.06
N CYS A 183 14.77 -19.53 -5.79
CA CYS A 183 14.99 -19.36 -7.22
C CYS A 183 15.88 -18.16 -7.50
N HIS A 184 15.57 -16.99 -6.93
CA HIS A 184 16.36 -15.78 -7.11
C HIS A 184 16.53 -15.02 -5.80
N GLY A 185 17.68 -14.38 -5.62
CA GLY A 185 17.95 -13.51 -4.48
C GLY A 185 17.44 -12.08 -4.68
N PRO A 186 17.45 -11.24 -3.62
CA PRO A 186 17.17 -9.82 -3.74
C PRO A 186 18.22 -9.12 -4.64
N PRO A 187 17.88 -7.95 -5.21
CA PRO A 187 18.87 -7.09 -5.86
C PRO A 187 20.04 -6.80 -4.92
N LYS A 188 21.27 -6.79 -5.47
CA LYS A 188 22.49 -6.51 -4.71
C LYS A 188 22.73 -5.01 -4.53
N ASP A 189 22.26 -4.21 -5.47
CA ASP A 189 22.44 -2.76 -5.49
C ASP A 189 21.24 -2.04 -4.85
N ASP A 190 21.50 -0.84 -4.35
CA ASP A 190 20.46 0.06 -3.87
C ASP A 190 19.57 0.50 -5.04
N ILE A 191 18.25 0.43 -4.86
CA ILE A 191 17.30 0.92 -5.84
C ILE A 191 16.74 2.26 -5.38
N MET A 192 16.63 3.23 -6.29
CA MET A 192 16.03 4.52 -5.99
C MET A 192 14.53 4.48 -6.27
N ILE A 193 13.72 4.73 -5.25
CA ILE A 193 12.27 4.87 -5.38
C ILE A 193 11.92 6.29 -4.90
N TRP A 194 11.47 7.17 -5.81
CA TRP A 194 11.10 8.56 -5.50
C TRP A 194 12.20 9.37 -4.78
N GLY A 195 13.46 9.15 -5.12
CA GLY A 195 14.59 9.86 -4.51
C GLY A 195 15.00 9.33 -3.13
N VAL A 196 14.36 8.25 -2.65
CA VAL A 196 14.76 7.50 -1.46
C VAL A 196 15.53 6.25 -1.90
N ALA A 197 16.71 6.04 -1.32
CA ALA A 197 17.48 4.82 -1.52
C ALA A 197 16.84 3.68 -0.75
N PHE A 198 16.55 2.57 -1.43
CA PHE A 198 15.93 1.39 -0.88
C PHE A 198 16.94 0.22 -0.91
N ASN A 199 17.48 -0.09 0.26
CA ASN A 199 18.47 -1.15 0.44
C ASN A 199 17.79 -2.44 0.92
N HIS A 200 17.72 -3.45 0.06
CA HIS A 200 17.08 -4.73 0.41
C HIS A 200 17.78 -5.46 1.56
N SER A 201 19.10 -5.30 1.72
CA SER A 201 19.86 -6.01 2.75
C SER A 201 19.40 -5.65 4.16
N GLU A 202 19.00 -4.40 4.39
CA GLU A 202 18.49 -3.95 5.67
C GLU A 202 17.15 -4.63 6.03
N TYR A 203 16.22 -4.71 5.08
CA TYR A 203 14.94 -5.38 5.28
C TYR A 203 15.09 -6.89 5.48
N ILE A 204 16.02 -7.53 4.76
CA ILE A 204 16.34 -8.95 4.96
C ILE A 204 16.95 -9.19 6.34
N LYS A 205 17.85 -8.30 6.80
CA LYS A 205 18.40 -8.36 8.16
C LYS A 205 17.29 -8.23 9.22
N ASN A 206 16.29 -7.40 8.96
CA ASN A 206 15.11 -7.23 9.80
C ASN A 206 14.06 -8.35 9.62
N LYS A 207 14.37 -9.39 8.82
CA LYS A 207 13.51 -10.56 8.56
C LYS A 207 12.15 -10.20 7.94
N VAL A 208 12.12 -9.15 7.11
CA VAL A 208 10.93 -8.78 6.35
C VAL A 208 10.73 -9.78 5.20
N GLU A 209 9.59 -10.46 5.20
CA GLU A 209 9.21 -11.41 4.15
C GLU A 209 9.05 -10.73 2.79
N CYS A 210 9.54 -11.35 1.70
CA CYS A 210 9.48 -10.79 0.34
C CYS A 210 8.04 -10.45 -0.08
N GLY A 211 7.08 -11.26 0.37
CA GLY A 211 5.65 -11.08 0.12
C GLY A 211 5.01 -9.87 0.77
N THR A 212 5.75 -9.17 1.64
CA THR A 212 5.32 -7.90 2.21
C THR A 212 5.20 -6.82 1.13
N CYS A 213 6.15 -6.82 0.17
CA CYS A 213 6.22 -5.83 -0.91
C CYS A 213 5.95 -6.44 -2.30
N HIS A 214 6.27 -7.72 -2.51
CA HIS A 214 6.08 -8.41 -3.79
C HIS A 214 4.78 -9.22 -3.78
N ILE A 215 3.67 -8.48 -3.84
CA ILE A 215 2.32 -9.02 -3.54
C ILE A 215 1.61 -9.60 -4.77
N HIS A 216 2.03 -9.15 -5.96
CA HIS A 216 1.54 -9.62 -7.25
C HIS A 216 2.74 -10.03 -8.11
N VAL A 217 3.22 -11.25 -7.89
CA VAL A 217 4.35 -11.82 -8.64
C VAL A 217 3.92 -12.87 -9.66
N VAL A 218 2.66 -13.32 -9.61
CA VAL A 218 2.12 -14.33 -10.53
C VAL A 218 0.72 -14.00 -11.01
N VAL A 219 0.40 -14.41 -12.25
CA VAL A 219 -0.96 -14.40 -12.83
C VAL A 219 -1.32 -15.80 -13.29
N GLY A 220 -2.47 -16.30 -12.84
CA GLY A 220 -2.99 -17.63 -13.15
C GLY A 220 -2.72 -18.66 -12.04
N ARG A 221 -3.51 -19.74 -12.03
CA ARG A 221 -3.45 -20.80 -10.99
C ARG A 221 -2.94 -22.14 -11.50
N GLY A 222 -2.67 -22.24 -12.79
CA GLY A 222 -2.30 -23.50 -13.43
C GLY A 222 -3.47 -24.48 -13.55
N ASP A 223 -4.71 -24.00 -13.56
CA ASP A 223 -5.90 -24.86 -13.57
C ASP A 223 -5.91 -25.82 -14.77
N VAL A 224 -6.39 -27.05 -14.54
CA VAL A 224 -6.66 -28.04 -15.59
C VAL A 224 -8.11 -27.92 -16.01
N ARG A 225 -8.35 -27.68 -17.30
CA ARG A 225 -9.71 -27.61 -17.85
C ARG A 225 -10.10 -28.91 -18.54
N LEU A 226 -11.36 -29.31 -18.41
CA LEU A 226 -11.87 -30.57 -18.96
C LEU A 226 -11.72 -30.69 -20.47
N GLU A 227 -11.73 -29.58 -21.21
CA GLU A 227 -11.61 -29.61 -22.67
C GLU A 227 -10.23 -30.15 -23.11
N ARG A 228 -9.19 -30.01 -22.28
CA ARG A 228 -7.85 -30.55 -22.55
C ARG A 228 -7.80 -32.07 -22.53
N CYS A 229 -8.67 -32.71 -21.73
CA CYS A 229 -8.77 -34.16 -21.66
C CYS A 229 -9.27 -34.77 -22.98
N SER A 230 -10.14 -34.04 -23.69
CA SER A 230 -10.73 -34.46 -24.97
C SER A 230 -9.71 -34.51 -26.12
N SER A 231 -8.52 -33.94 -25.95
CA SER A 231 -7.42 -34.10 -26.90
C SER A 231 -6.94 -35.56 -27.04
N CYS A 232 -7.16 -36.37 -26.00
CA CYS A 232 -6.71 -37.76 -25.92
C CYS A 232 -7.84 -38.76 -25.67
N HIS A 233 -8.86 -38.36 -24.90
CA HIS A 233 -9.93 -39.23 -24.44
C HIS A 233 -11.25 -38.87 -25.12
N ILE A 234 -11.82 -39.82 -25.86
CA ILE A 234 -13.07 -39.64 -26.63
C ILE A 234 -14.32 -39.63 -25.72
N GLY A 235 -14.20 -40.09 -24.45
CA GLY A 235 -15.29 -40.10 -23.46
C GLY A 235 -14.82 -39.72 -22.05
N VAL A 236 -14.71 -38.41 -21.79
CA VAL A 236 -14.21 -37.86 -20.51
C VAL A 236 -15.30 -37.85 -19.41
N ALA A 237 -16.58 -37.87 -19.81
CA ALA A 237 -17.72 -37.83 -18.91
C ALA A 237 -17.78 -39.12 -18.07
N GLY A 238 -17.29 -39.05 -16.83
CA GLY A 238 -17.27 -40.17 -15.87
C GLY A 238 -15.90 -40.52 -15.30
N MET A 239 -14.80 -39.90 -15.76
CA MET A 239 -13.47 -40.12 -15.20
C MET A 239 -13.27 -39.26 -13.94
N THR A 240 -13.30 -39.87 -12.76
CA THR A 240 -13.07 -39.20 -11.46
C THR A 240 -11.79 -39.73 -10.79
N LEU A 241 -10.65 -39.58 -11.45
CA LEU A 241 -9.36 -39.87 -10.81
C LEU A 241 -8.90 -38.66 -10.00
N GLY A 242 -8.42 -38.90 -8.77
CA GLY A 242 -7.78 -37.87 -7.97
C GLY A 242 -6.48 -37.38 -8.62
N SER A 243 -6.02 -36.17 -8.24
CA SER A 243 -4.81 -35.55 -8.81
C SER A 243 -3.57 -36.48 -8.78
N LYS A 244 -3.36 -37.21 -7.68
CA LYS A 244 -2.23 -38.14 -7.54
C LYS A 244 -2.27 -39.27 -8.57
N ASP A 245 -3.43 -39.87 -8.77
CA ASP A 245 -3.61 -40.96 -9.74
C ASP A 245 -3.50 -40.46 -11.18
N MET A 246 -4.01 -39.25 -11.44
CA MET A 246 -3.83 -38.58 -12.73
C MET A 246 -2.35 -38.38 -13.06
N HIS A 247 -1.54 -37.88 -12.12
CA HIS A 247 -0.10 -37.72 -12.32
C HIS A 247 0.64 -39.05 -12.48
N LYS A 248 0.25 -40.09 -11.73
CA LYS A 248 0.87 -41.42 -11.83
C LYS A 248 0.67 -42.05 -13.22
N VAL A 249 -0.55 -41.96 -13.75
CA VAL A 249 -0.85 -42.49 -15.10
C VAL A 249 -0.23 -41.59 -16.16
N HIS A 250 -0.54 -40.30 -16.16
CA HIS A 250 -0.21 -39.42 -17.28
C HIS A 250 1.25 -38.93 -17.25
N VAL A 251 1.78 -38.57 -16.09
CA VAL A 251 3.14 -38.03 -15.98
C VAL A 251 4.16 -39.15 -15.73
N SER A 252 3.96 -39.98 -14.71
CA SER A 252 4.95 -41.00 -14.33
C SER A 252 5.04 -42.15 -15.34
N ALA A 253 3.89 -42.69 -15.80
CA ALA A 253 3.87 -43.81 -16.74
C ALA A 253 3.92 -43.36 -18.20
N GLU A 254 3.16 -42.32 -18.56
CA GLU A 254 3.03 -41.89 -19.96
C GLU A 254 3.98 -40.75 -20.37
N ARG A 255 4.72 -40.12 -19.43
CA ARG A 255 5.65 -38.99 -19.67
C ARG A 255 4.97 -37.78 -20.32
N ILE A 256 3.67 -37.59 -20.08
CA ILE A 256 2.93 -36.45 -20.62
C ILE A 256 3.41 -35.18 -19.93
N ASN A 257 3.71 -34.16 -20.73
CA ASN A 257 4.13 -32.87 -20.23
C ASN A 257 2.99 -32.14 -19.50
N CYS A 258 3.32 -31.46 -18.41
CA CYS A 258 2.37 -30.75 -17.54
C CYS A 258 1.49 -29.76 -18.31
N PHE A 259 2.04 -29.00 -19.27
CA PHE A 259 1.32 -27.99 -20.03
C PHE A 259 0.35 -28.54 -21.07
N LYS A 260 0.30 -29.87 -21.28
CA LYS A 260 -0.81 -30.49 -22.01
C LYS A 260 -2.11 -30.43 -21.20
N CYS A 261 -2.02 -30.47 -19.88
CA CYS A 261 -3.17 -30.42 -18.97
C CYS A 261 -3.31 -29.08 -18.24
N HIS A 262 -2.21 -28.49 -17.78
CA HIS A 262 -2.22 -27.27 -16.98
C HIS A 262 -2.10 -26.00 -17.84
N ASN A 263 -2.81 -24.95 -17.40
CA ASN A 263 -2.60 -23.61 -17.92
C ASN A 263 -1.26 -23.01 -17.45
N GLU A 264 -0.74 -22.05 -18.19
CA GLU A 264 0.48 -21.34 -17.81
C GLU A 264 0.21 -20.39 -16.63
N ILE A 265 1.14 -20.39 -15.65
CA ILE A 265 1.23 -19.36 -14.63
C ILE A 265 2.32 -18.38 -15.08
N LYS A 266 1.95 -17.12 -15.28
CA LYS A 266 2.91 -16.07 -15.61
C LYS A 266 3.58 -15.59 -14.32
N HIS A 267 4.88 -15.37 -14.33
CA HIS A 267 5.65 -14.84 -13.20
C HIS A 267 6.51 -13.66 -13.65
N GLY A 268 6.54 -12.56 -12.89
CA GLY A 268 7.34 -11.38 -13.20
C GLY A 268 6.86 -10.10 -12.53
N LYS A 269 7.40 -8.95 -12.97
CA LYS A 269 6.90 -7.63 -12.57
C LYS A 269 5.55 -7.40 -13.25
N ILE A 270 4.47 -7.51 -12.49
CA ILE A 270 3.14 -7.12 -12.94
C ILE A 270 3.04 -5.61 -12.70
N GLU A 271 2.78 -4.83 -13.75
CA GLU A 271 2.66 -3.38 -13.59
C GLU A 271 1.46 -3.06 -12.69
N VAL A 272 1.68 -2.19 -11.71
CA VAL A 272 0.66 -1.75 -10.73
C VAL A 272 -0.61 -1.23 -11.43
N PHE A 273 -0.49 -0.77 -12.68
CA PHE A 273 -1.63 -0.34 -13.49
C PHE A 273 -2.64 -1.45 -13.81
N GLU A 274 -2.20 -2.71 -13.94
CA GLU A 274 -3.10 -3.86 -14.13
C GLU A 274 -3.83 -4.26 -12.83
N VAL A 275 -3.32 -3.84 -11.67
CA VAL A 275 -3.93 -4.12 -10.34
C VAL A 275 -5.15 -3.23 -10.08
N PHE A 276 -5.22 -2.05 -10.72
CA PHE A 276 -6.42 -1.20 -10.74
C PHE A 276 -7.54 -1.72 -11.64
N SER A 277 -7.37 -2.90 -12.25
CA SER A 277 -8.39 -3.50 -13.08
C SER A 277 -9.65 -3.78 -12.25
N PRO A 278 -10.85 -3.40 -12.73
CA PRO A 278 -12.14 -3.69 -12.09
C PRO A 278 -12.38 -5.16 -11.73
N VAL A 279 -11.58 -6.07 -12.30
CA VAL A 279 -11.62 -7.53 -12.11
C VAL A 279 -11.43 -7.94 -10.64
N CYS A 280 -10.70 -7.16 -9.84
CA CYS A 280 -10.54 -7.44 -8.40
C CYS A 280 -11.88 -7.32 -7.64
N GLN A 281 -12.75 -6.40 -8.05
CA GLN A 281 -14.05 -6.16 -7.39
C GLN A 281 -15.04 -7.32 -7.63
N GLU A 282 -14.93 -8.00 -8.78
CA GLU A 282 -15.77 -9.14 -9.15
C GLU A 282 -15.47 -10.39 -8.31
N CYS A 283 -14.23 -10.55 -7.81
CA CYS A 283 -13.84 -11.70 -6.99
C CYS A 283 -13.66 -11.40 -5.49
N HIS A 284 -13.28 -10.17 -5.09
CA HIS A 284 -13.00 -9.82 -3.67
C HIS A 284 -14.16 -9.11 -2.95
N GLY A 285 -15.20 -8.69 -3.67
CA GLY A 285 -16.32 -7.93 -3.12
C GLY A 285 -15.92 -6.52 -2.65
N ASN A 286 -16.90 -5.62 -2.56
CA ASN A 286 -16.72 -4.19 -2.24
C ASN A 286 -16.13 -3.84 -0.86
N ARG A 287 -15.55 -4.80 -0.13
CA ARG A 287 -15.22 -4.68 1.31
C ARG A 287 -13.96 -3.85 1.62
N HIS A 288 -13.05 -3.65 0.67
CA HIS A 288 -11.79 -2.87 0.87
C HIS A 288 -11.63 -1.66 -0.07
N SER A 289 -12.68 -1.29 -0.79
CA SER A 289 -12.59 -0.31 -1.87
C SER A 289 -12.24 1.11 -1.43
N ILE A 290 -12.51 1.51 -0.17
CA ILE A 290 -12.19 2.87 0.31
C ILE A 290 -10.74 2.95 0.79
N GLN A 291 -10.31 2.02 1.64
CA GLN A 291 -8.93 1.98 2.15
C GLN A 291 -7.92 1.87 1.01
N GLU A 292 -8.20 1.01 0.02
CA GLU A 292 -7.37 0.87 -1.18
C GLU A 292 -7.33 2.16 -2.00
N LYS A 293 -8.48 2.82 -2.20
CA LYS A 293 -8.52 4.10 -2.92
C LYS A 293 -7.84 5.24 -2.16
N ILE A 294 -7.87 5.25 -0.82
CA ILE A 294 -7.09 6.23 -0.03
C ILE A 294 -5.61 5.93 -0.20
N TYR A 295 -5.21 4.67 -0.07
CA TYR A 295 -3.81 4.25 -0.18
C TYR A 295 -3.23 4.56 -1.57
N ALA A 296 -4.02 4.34 -2.62
CA ALA A 296 -3.73 4.73 -4.00
C ALA A 296 -3.95 6.23 -4.30
N GLY A 297 -4.52 6.99 -3.36
CA GLY A 297 -4.72 8.44 -3.50
C GLY A 297 -5.77 8.86 -4.52
N SER A 298 -6.83 8.07 -4.73
CA SER A 298 -7.85 8.28 -5.77
C SER A 298 -9.30 8.27 -5.24
N ALA A 299 -9.50 8.33 -3.92
CA ALA A 299 -10.83 8.17 -3.31
C ALA A 299 -11.76 9.38 -3.43
N GLY A 300 -11.25 10.59 -3.25
CA GLY A 300 -12.02 11.82 -3.07
C GLY A 300 -12.32 12.62 -4.34
N ARG A 301 -13.29 13.52 -4.20
CA ARG A 301 -13.80 14.41 -5.25
C ARG A 301 -13.09 15.76 -5.19
N GLY A 302 -12.80 16.35 -6.35
CA GLY A 302 -12.21 17.69 -6.45
C GLY A 302 -10.74 17.78 -6.05
N VAL A 303 -10.07 16.64 -5.85
CA VAL A 303 -8.65 16.56 -5.47
C VAL A 303 -7.83 15.78 -6.50
N PRO A 304 -6.54 16.11 -6.71
CA PRO A 304 -5.68 15.37 -7.63
C PRO A 304 -5.38 13.96 -7.11
N ILE A 305 -5.06 13.04 -8.04
CA ILE A 305 -4.59 11.70 -7.68
C ILE A 305 -3.20 11.83 -7.03
N LEU A 306 -3.03 11.28 -5.82
CA LEU A 306 -1.78 11.38 -5.07
C LEU A 306 -1.47 10.07 -4.32
N PRO A 307 -0.90 9.06 -4.98
CA PRO A 307 -0.64 7.76 -4.38
C PRO A 307 0.40 7.83 -3.26
N ASP A 308 0.24 7.01 -2.23
CA ASP A 308 1.22 6.93 -1.14
C ASP A 308 2.54 6.27 -1.61
N PRO A 309 3.72 6.72 -1.15
CA PRO A 309 4.98 6.08 -1.51
C PRO A 309 5.06 4.58 -1.14
N MET A 310 4.45 4.15 -0.04
CA MET A 310 4.40 2.73 0.33
C MET A 310 3.52 1.95 -0.65
N PHE A 311 2.42 2.54 -1.14
CA PHE A 311 1.57 1.95 -2.17
C PHE A 311 2.36 1.76 -3.48
N LEU A 312 3.06 2.80 -3.93
CA LEU A 312 3.89 2.73 -5.14
C LEU A 312 5.05 1.75 -5.01
N SER A 313 5.51 1.50 -3.79
CA SER A 313 6.55 0.51 -3.47
C SER A 313 5.99 -0.92 -3.32
N GLY A 314 4.67 -1.11 -3.48
CA GLY A 314 4.01 -2.42 -3.44
C GLY A 314 3.76 -2.97 -2.04
N VAL A 315 3.91 -2.17 -0.98
CA VAL A 315 3.68 -2.63 0.40
C VAL A 315 2.21 -3.01 0.55
N SER A 316 1.94 -4.28 0.85
CA SER A 316 0.57 -4.78 1.07
C SER A 316 -0.01 -4.37 2.42
N CYS A 317 -1.35 -4.49 2.52
CA CYS A 317 -2.07 -4.35 3.77
C CYS A 317 -1.48 -5.23 4.90
N ARG A 318 -1.07 -6.47 4.59
CA ARG A 318 -0.46 -7.41 5.56
C ARG A 318 0.87 -6.92 6.13
N GLY A 319 1.56 -6.00 5.44
CA GLY A 319 2.77 -5.37 5.97
C GLY A 319 2.52 -4.55 7.23
N CYS A 320 1.31 -4.00 7.38
CA CYS A 320 0.92 -3.19 8.53
C CYS A 320 -0.08 -3.90 9.46
N HIS A 321 -0.90 -4.80 8.92
CA HIS A 321 -2.04 -5.42 9.58
C HIS A 321 -1.82 -6.90 9.90
N GLU A 322 -2.01 -7.29 11.18
CA GLU A 322 -2.03 -8.70 11.58
C GLU A 322 -3.36 -9.35 11.15
N VAL A 323 -3.32 -10.18 10.11
CA VAL A 323 -4.49 -10.90 9.63
C VAL A 323 -4.58 -12.27 10.31
N LYS A 324 -5.48 -12.40 11.30
CA LYS A 324 -5.83 -13.71 11.88
C LYS A 324 -6.97 -14.32 11.08
N LEU A 325 -6.72 -15.50 10.52
CA LEU A 325 -7.71 -16.25 9.77
C LEU A 325 -8.27 -17.36 10.66
N VAL A 326 -9.49 -17.17 11.18
CA VAL A 326 -10.20 -18.24 11.87
C VAL A 326 -10.86 -19.10 10.80
N LYS A 327 -10.29 -20.29 10.54
CA LYS A 327 -10.92 -21.28 9.66
C LYS A 327 -12.00 -22.01 10.45
N THR A 328 -13.26 -21.88 10.02
CA THR A 328 -14.30 -22.86 10.35
C THR A 328 -14.67 -23.64 9.09
N HIS A 329 -15.20 -24.85 9.24
CA HIS A 329 -15.57 -25.73 8.11
C HIS A 329 -16.66 -25.15 7.18
N ALA A 330 -17.32 -24.05 7.57
CA ALA A 330 -18.38 -23.43 6.80
C ALA A 330 -18.02 -22.03 6.27
N GLU A 331 -17.20 -21.24 6.98
CA GLU A 331 -16.84 -19.88 6.56
C GLU A 331 -15.42 -19.49 7.02
N THR A 332 -14.73 -18.70 6.18
CA THR A 332 -13.52 -17.99 6.60
C THR A 332 -13.96 -16.70 7.29
N LEU A 333 -13.91 -16.68 8.61
CA LEU A 333 -14.13 -15.47 9.39
C LEU A 333 -12.85 -14.64 9.37
N PHE A 334 -12.95 -13.44 8.80
CA PHE A 334 -11.92 -12.41 8.89
C PHE A 334 -12.18 -11.58 10.14
N GLU A 335 -11.32 -11.70 11.15
CA GLU A 335 -11.28 -10.69 12.20
C GLU A 335 -10.67 -9.41 11.62
N LEU A 336 -11.28 -8.26 11.92
CA LEU A 336 -10.72 -6.95 11.57
C LEU A 336 -9.28 -6.90 12.09
N PRO A 337 -8.27 -6.79 11.21
CA PRO A 337 -6.88 -6.87 11.65
C PRO A 337 -6.58 -5.69 12.56
N LYS A 338 -6.19 -5.97 13.82
CA LYS A 338 -5.78 -4.93 14.75
C LYS A 338 -4.53 -4.26 14.20
N PHE A 339 -4.63 -2.95 13.96
CA PHE A 339 -3.47 -2.13 13.65
C PHE A 339 -2.59 -2.00 14.90
N ASN A 340 -1.29 -2.24 14.74
CA ASN A 340 -0.29 -2.03 15.78
C ASN A 340 0.75 -1.04 15.25
N PRO A 341 0.96 0.13 15.90
CA PRO A 341 2.01 1.08 15.50
C PRO A 341 3.42 0.46 15.44
N MET A 342 3.65 -0.64 16.15
CA MET A 342 4.91 -1.37 16.09
C MET A 342 5.19 -2.01 14.72
N SER A 343 4.16 -2.27 13.90
CA SER A 343 4.34 -2.77 12.54
C SER A 343 5.21 -1.84 11.69
N CYS A 344 5.15 -0.52 11.95
CA CYS A 344 5.97 0.48 11.25
C CYS A 344 7.45 0.40 11.66
N VAL A 345 7.73 0.04 12.92
CA VAL A 345 9.09 0.00 13.49
C VAL A 345 9.93 -1.09 12.83
N ASN A 346 9.32 -2.19 12.40
CA ASN A 346 10.00 -3.29 11.72
C ASN A 346 10.65 -2.85 10.40
N CYS A 347 10.06 -1.87 9.71
CA CYS A 347 10.54 -1.37 8.42
C CYS A 347 11.28 -0.04 8.54
N HIS A 348 10.86 0.86 9.43
CA HIS A 348 11.37 2.23 9.50
C HIS A 348 12.27 2.52 10.71
N GLY A 349 12.35 1.60 11.67
CA GLY A 349 13.13 1.76 12.89
C GLY A 349 12.40 2.50 14.02
N LYS A 350 13.11 2.70 15.14
CA LYS A 350 12.54 3.21 16.40
C LYS A 350 12.05 4.65 16.26
N GLY A 351 10.84 4.93 16.75
CA GLY A 351 10.24 6.28 16.79
C GLY A 351 9.11 6.50 15.79
N TYR A 352 8.97 5.64 14.77
CA TYR A 352 7.88 5.72 13.78
C TYR A 352 6.50 5.35 14.37
N ASP A 353 6.46 4.54 15.43
CA ASP A 353 5.26 4.28 16.23
C ASP A 353 4.64 5.57 16.79
N LYS A 354 5.49 6.51 17.22
CA LYS A 354 5.08 7.82 17.72
C LYS A 354 4.59 8.73 16.61
N LEU A 355 5.26 8.70 15.45
CA LEU A 355 4.86 9.49 14.28
C LEU A 355 3.44 9.14 13.83
N VAL A 356 3.12 7.86 13.73
CA VAL A 356 1.78 7.41 13.36
C VAL A 356 0.74 7.86 14.38
N THR A 357 1.04 7.71 15.67
CA THR A 357 0.15 8.17 16.74
C THR A 357 -0.10 9.69 16.64
N GLN A 358 0.93 10.46 16.29
CA GLN A 358 0.83 11.90 16.09
C GLN A 358 -0.04 12.26 14.88
N TRP A 359 0.16 11.60 13.72
CA TRP A 359 -0.69 11.79 12.55
C TRP A 359 -2.17 11.54 12.87
N GLN A 360 -2.47 10.41 13.50
CA GLN A 360 -3.84 10.05 13.85
C GLN A 360 -4.48 11.07 14.80
N LYS A 361 -3.72 11.57 15.78
CA LYS A 361 -4.18 12.63 16.69
C LYS A 361 -4.52 13.91 15.92
N ILE A 362 -3.60 14.41 15.09
CA ILE A 362 -3.78 15.64 14.30
C ILE A 362 -5.02 15.53 13.41
N ILE A 363 -5.17 14.41 12.70
CA ILE A 363 -6.29 14.20 11.78
C ILE A 363 -7.62 14.11 12.54
N ARG A 364 -7.68 13.40 13.68
CA ARG A 364 -8.91 13.30 14.49
C ARG A 364 -9.35 14.68 15.02
N GLU A 365 -8.41 15.45 15.56
CA GLU A 365 -8.69 16.80 16.05
C GLU A 365 -9.15 17.73 14.92
N ARG A 366 -8.54 17.61 13.73
CA ARG A 366 -8.92 18.37 12.54
C ARG A 366 -10.31 17.99 12.03
N ILE A 367 -10.63 16.70 11.93
CA ILE A 367 -11.97 16.21 11.57
C ILE A 367 -13.02 16.73 12.53
N SER A 368 -12.78 16.66 13.84
CA SER A 368 -13.74 17.13 14.85
C SER A 368 -14.03 18.63 14.72
N LYS A 369 -13.02 19.44 14.40
CA LYS A 369 -13.20 20.87 14.12
C LYS A 369 -14.01 21.09 12.84
N ILE A 370 -13.64 20.40 11.76
CA ILE A 370 -14.33 20.50 10.46
C ILE A 370 -15.81 20.09 10.58
N GLU A 371 -16.12 19.01 11.29
CA GLU A 371 -17.50 18.55 11.50
C GLU A 371 -18.38 19.66 12.10
N LYS A 372 -17.90 20.35 13.14
CA LYS A 372 -18.62 21.48 13.75
C LYS A 372 -18.86 22.61 12.76
N GLU A 373 -17.86 22.96 11.94
CA GLU A 373 -18.01 24.00 10.92
C GLU A 373 -19.00 23.61 9.82
N VAL A 374 -19.00 22.34 9.40
CA VAL A 374 -19.94 21.82 8.39
C VAL A 374 -21.38 21.91 8.90
N GLU A 375 -21.62 21.60 10.18
CA GLU A 375 -22.96 21.73 10.76
C GLU A 375 -23.44 23.18 10.77
N ILE A 376 -22.56 24.13 11.05
CA ILE A 376 -22.87 25.56 11.09
C ILE A 376 -23.08 26.13 9.69
N ALA A 377 -22.26 25.72 8.71
CA ALA A 377 -22.51 26.04 7.31
C ALA A 377 -23.87 25.50 6.85
N GLY A 378 -24.26 24.30 7.29
CA GLY A 378 -25.58 23.72 7.07
C GLY A 378 -26.72 24.56 7.66
N LEU A 379 -26.55 25.08 8.89
CA LEU A 379 -27.50 25.99 9.52
C LEU A 379 -27.67 27.29 8.70
N LEU A 380 -26.57 27.93 8.36
CA LEU A 380 -26.56 29.19 7.59
C LEU A 380 -27.18 29.01 6.20
N LYS A 381 -26.95 27.87 5.55
CA LYS A 381 -27.60 27.50 4.29
C LYS A 381 -29.12 27.39 4.46
N LYS A 382 -29.59 26.74 5.52
CA LYS A 382 -31.02 26.53 5.78
C LYS A 382 -31.79 27.85 5.92
N VAL A 383 -31.17 28.88 6.50
CA VAL A 383 -31.75 30.24 6.62
C VAL A 383 -31.40 31.18 5.47
N GLY A 384 -30.81 30.66 4.38
CA GLY A 384 -30.47 31.42 3.18
C GLY A 384 -29.41 32.51 3.41
N MET A 385 -28.56 32.37 4.43
CA MET A 385 -27.48 33.32 4.71
C MET A 385 -26.22 33.04 3.90
N ILE A 386 -26.01 31.79 3.47
CA ILE A 386 -24.89 31.41 2.59
C ILE A 386 -25.36 30.42 1.52
N GLU A 387 -24.71 30.48 0.35
CA GLU A 387 -24.71 29.36 -0.59
C GLU A 387 -23.63 28.37 -0.18
N PHE A 388 -24.02 27.11 0.00
CA PHE A 388 -23.12 26.03 0.43
C PHE A 388 -23.51 24.71 -0.25
N ASN A 389 -22.60 24.14 -1.03
CA ASN A 389 -22.74 22.78 -1.56
C ASN A 389 -22.09 21.80 -0.58
N ASN A 390 -22.91 20.95 0.04
CA ASN A 390 -22.45 19.97 1.02
C ASN A 390 -22.12 18.60 0.41
N GLU A 391 -22.32 18.40 -0.89
CA GLU A 391 -22.18 17.08 -1.50
C GLU A 391 -20.71 16.60 -1.48
N ASN A 392 -19.78 17.43 -1.97
CA ASN A 392 -18.35 17.12 -1.97
C ASN A 392 -17.79 17.07 -0.55
N VAL A 393 -18.11 18.06 0.28
CA VAL A 393 -17.76 18.11 1.71
C VAL A 393 -18.12 16.80 2.42
N ASN A 394 -19.39 16.39 2.33
CA ASN A 394 -19.86 15.19 3.03
C ASN A 394 -19.23 13.92 2.44
N ALA A 395 -19.11 13.83 1.12
CA ALA A 395 -18.48 12.67 0.46
C ALA A 395 -17.02 12.50 0.89
N ASN A 396 -16.23 13.57 0.86
CA ASN A 396 -14.81 13.54 1.23
C ASN A 396 -14.63 13.28 2.74
N LEU A 397 -15.47 13.86 3.59
CA LEU A 397 -15.43 13.61 5.03
C LEU A 397 -15.78 12.16 5.38
N GLU A 398 -16.82 11.61 4.75
CA GLU A 398 -17.20 10.19 4.89
C GLU A 398 -16.08 9.27 4.42
N ILE A 399 -15.40 9.59 3.32
CA ILE A 399 -14.25 8.81 2.83
C ILE A 399 -13.16 8.72 3.90
N VAL A 400 -12.74 9.84 4.49
CA VAL A 400 -11.70 9.86 5.53
C VAL A 400 -12.15 9.12 6.80
N LYS A 401 -13.42 9.25 7.20
CA LYS A 401 -13.97 8.56 8.38
C LYS A 401 -14.09 7.05 8.17
N ARG A 402 -14.58 6.63 7.00
CA ARG A 402 -14.76 5.21 6.65
C ARG A 402 -13.45 4.49 6.39
N ASP A 403 -12.43 5.21 5.93
CA ASP A 403 -11.06 4.70 5.86
C ASP A 403 -10.56 4.24 7.24
N GLY A 404 -10.82 5.05 8.27
CA GLY A 404 -10.57 4.70 9.67
C GLY A 404 -9.08 4.66 10.07
N SER A 405 -8.16 4.86 9.13
CA SER A 405 -6.72 4.92 9.42
C SER A 405 -6.30 6.27 10.02
N PHE A 406 -7.12 7.31 9.81
CA PHE A 406 -6.86 8.71 10.20
C PHE A 406 -5.53 9.23 9.65
N GLY A 407 -5.29 8.98 8.36
CA GLY A 407 -4.10 9.46 7.64
C GLY A 407 -2.97 8.45 7.52
N VAL A 408 -3.04 7.29 8.17
CA VAL A 408 -1.96 6.28 8.10
C VAL A 408 -1.87 5.63 6.72
N HIS A 409 -3.00 5.41 6.04
CA HIS A 409 -2.98 4.87 4.68
C HIS A 409 -2.39 5.86 3.68
N ASN A 410 -2.61 7.17 3.84
CA ASN A 410 -2.01 8.20 2.98
C ASN A 410 -2.13 9.59 3.62
N ILE A 411 -1.10 10.01 4.37
CA ILE A 411 -1.17 11.23 5.19
C ILE A 411 -1.25 12.50 4.33
N LYS A 412 -0.54 12.52 3.20
CA LYS A 412 -0.52 13.66 2.27
C LYS A 412 -1.90 13.81 1.63
N TYR A 413 -2.47 12.73 1.10
CA TYR A 413 -3.77 12.75 0.44
C TYR A 413 -4.91 13.10 1.40
N VAL A 414 -4.92 12.54 2.61
CA VAL A 414 -5.95 12.86 3.61
C VAL A 414 -5.93 14.34 3.98
N ASN A 415 -4.76 14.97 4.12
CA ASN A 415 -4.72 16.40 4.39
C ASN A 415 -5.18 17.24 3.19
N VAL A 416 -4.85 16.87 1.96
CA VAL A 416 -5.38 17.54 0.75
C VAL A 416 -6.91 17.46 0.70
N LEU A 417 -7.50 16.31 1.08
CA LEU A 417 -8.96 16.18 1.22
C LEU A 417 -9.53 17.13 2.26
N LEU A 418 -8.90 17.22 3.44
CA LEU A 418 -9.34 18.10 4.51
C LEU A 418 -9.16 19.58 4.17
N ASP A 419 -8.10 19.94 3.43
CA ASP A 419 -7.89 21.31 2.92
C ASP A 419 -9.01 21.71 1.94
N GLU A 420 -9.37 20.83 1.01
CA GLU A 420 -10.45 21.10 0.05
C GLU A 420 -11.79 21.24 0.77
N ILE A 421 -12.05 20.42 1.80
CA ILE A 421 -13.23 20.59 2.66
C ILE A 421 -13.22 21.96 3.36
N GLU A 422 -12.11 22.33 4.03
CA GLU A 422 -11.98 23.61 4.74
C GLU A 422 -12.16 24.83 3.81
N LYS A 423 -11.73 24.70 2.55
CA LYS A 423 -11.92 25.68 1.49
C LYS A 423 -13.39 25.80 1.06
N GLU A 424 -14.08 24.68 0.83
CA GLU A 424 -15.50 24.67 0.45
C GLU A 424 -16.42 25.26 1.54
N ILE A 425 -16.12 25.02 2.82
CA ILE A 425 -16.89 25.59 3.95
C ILE A 425 -16.53 27.04 4.27
N LYS A 426 -15.60 27.67 3.54
CA LYS A 426 -15.07 29.03 3.79
C LYS A 426 -14.50 29.21 5.22
N ALA A 427 -14.10 28.14 5.88
CA ALA A 427 -13.47 28.18 7.21
C ALA A 427 -12.00 28.61 7.14
N SER A 428 -11.43 28.75 5.94
CA SER A 428 -10.07 29.27 5.74
C SER A 428 -10.00 30.77 6.01
N ARG A 429 -10.05 31.14 7.29
CA ARG A 429 -9.51 32.40 7.77
C ARG A 429 -8.16 32.06 8.39
N SER A 430 -7.06 32.36 7.69
CA SER A 430 -5.68 32.46 8.19
C SER A 430 -4.76 31.23 8.29
N LYS A 431 -5.00 30.11 7.58
CA LYS A 431 -3.98 29.05 7.44
C LYS A 431 -3.13 29.24 6.18
N PRO A 432 -1.80 29.00 6.22
CA PRO A 432 -1.00 28.91 5.00
C PRO A 432 -1.49 27.76 4.14
N SER A 433 -1.56 27.94 2.82
CA SER A 433 -1.82 26.83 1.92
C SER A 433 -0.69 25.80 2.04
N VAL A 434 -1.01 24.51 1.90
CA VAL A 434 -0.02 23.43 1.88
C VAL A 434 1.10 23.71 0.87
N GLU A 435 0.78 24.33 -0.27
CA GLU A 435 1.74 24.76 -1.28
C GLU A 435 2.74 25.83 -0.79
N PHE A 436 2.30 26.74 0.08
CA PHE A 436 3.17 27.74 0.72
C PHE A 436 4.11 27.09 1.74
N VAL A 437 3.62 26.13 2.53
CA VAL A 437 4.44 25.39 3.51
C VAL A 437 5.50 24.52 2.80
N PHE A 438 5.15 23.92 1.66
CA PHE A 438 6.10 23.16 0.83
C PHE A 438 7.20 24.01 0.18
N LYS A 439 6.90 25.23 -0.26
CA LYS A 439 7.91 26.12 -0.88
C LYS A 439 8.98 26.60 0.10
N ASN A 440 8.63 26.70 1.39
CA ASN A 440 9.54 27.22 2.42
C ASN A 440 10.17 26.13 3.32
N ASN A 441 9.77 24.84 3.27
CA ASN A 441 10.48 23.79 4.03
C ASN A 441 10.58 22.40 3.37
N SER A 442 11.85 22.02 3.22
CA SER A 442 12.56 20.73 3.24
C SER A 442 11.82 19.38 3.45
N ARG A 443 12.52 18.31 3.02
CA ARG A 443 12.27 16.86 3.22
C ARG A 443 11.67 16.44 4.59
N CYS A 444 11.73 17.28 5.62
CA CYS A 444 11.08 17.06 6.91
C CYS A 444 9.58 16.77 6.76
N LEU A 445 8.87 17.48 5.87
CA LEU A 445 7.44 17.32 5.64
C LEU A 445 7.08 16.07 4.83
N ASP A 446 8.06 15.32 4.32
CA ASP A 446 7.78 14.01 3.74
C ASP A 446 7.30 13.01 4.79
N CYS A 447 7.74 13.18 6.04
CA CYS A 447 7.31 12.36 7.18
C CYS A 447 6.49 13.17 8.20
N HIS A 448 6.81 14.43 8.45
CA HIS A 448 6.12 15.25 9.47
C HIS A 448 4.93 16.02 8.88
N PHE A 449 4.27 15.46 7.86
CA PHE A 449 3.16 16.11 7.18
C PHE A 449 1.99 16.36 8.15
N GLY A 450 1.39 17.56 8.09
CA GLY A 450 0.29 17.98 8.96
C GLY A 450 0.73 18.66 10.26
N ILE A 451 2.04 18.76 10.53
CA ILE A 451 2.57 19.38 11.76
C ILE A 451 2.19 20.85 11.90
N GLU A 452 1.91 21.55 10.79
CA GLU A 452 1.40 22.93 10.79
C GLU A 452 0.04 23.06 11.49
N ASN A 453 -0.73 21.98 11.55
CA ASN A 453 -2.02 21.91 12.25
C ASN A 453 -1.88 21.49 13.72
N LEU A 454 -0.66 21.23 14.20
CA LEU A 454 -0.40 20.80 15.57
C LEU A 454 -0.20 22.00 16.50
N ASN A 455 -1.06 22.08 17.52
CA ASN A 455 -0.91 23.00 18.64
C ASN A 455 -0.50 22.18 19.87
N ASN A 456 0.68 22.46 20.42
CA ASN A 456 1.19 21.80 21.63
C ASN A 456 1.61 22.82 22.67
N LEU A 457 1.66 22.39 23.93
CA LEU A 457 2.22 23.21 25.00
C LEU A 457 3.75 23.24 24.90
N TYR A 458 4.30 24.45 24.81
CA TYR A 458 5.71 24.75 25.00
C TYR A 458 5.87 25.61 26.25
N ARG A 459 6.52 25.08 27.30
CA ARG A 459 6.70 25.75 28.60
C ARG A 459 5.39 26.38 29.14
N SER A 460 4.32 25.60 29.09
CA SER A 460 2.97 25.99 29.54
C SER A 460 2.27 27.04 28.68
N ARG A 461 2.73 27.26 27.44
CA ARG A 461 2.07 28.13 26.45
C ARG A 461 1.69 27.34 25.21
N GLU A 462 0.52 27.58 24.63
CA GLU A 462 0.20 27.01 23.33
C GLU A 462 1.15 27.55 22.25
N PHE A 463 1.73 26.64 21.47
CA PHE A 463 2.60 26.94 20.36
C PHE A 463 1.95 26.47 19.04
N PRO A 464 1.34 27.39 18.26
CA PRO A 464 0.73 27.06 16.98
C PRO A 464 1.78 27.02 15.87
N HIS A 465 2.13 25.84 15.37
CA HIS A 465 3.16 25.69 14.33
C HIS A 465 2.82 26.43 13.04
N GLY A 466 1.55 26.39 12.60
CA GLY A 466 1.13 27.02 11.34
C GLY A 466 1.42 28.52 11.25
N VAL A 467 1.39 29.25 12.37
CA VAL A 467 1.70 30.70 12.41
C VAL A 467 3.21 30.95 12.29
N HIS A 468 4.02 30.06 12.86
CA HIS A 468 5.48 30.23 12.89
C HIS A 468 6.12 29.80 11.57
N LEU A 469 5.57 28.79 10.91
CA LEU A 469 6.06 28.28 9.62
C LEU A 469 5.90 29.27 8.45
N PHE A 470 5.26 30.43 8.66
CA PHE A 470 5.24 31.51 7.68
C PHE A 470 6.61 32.15 7.44
N LYS A 471 7.45 32.21 8.47
CA LYS A 471 8.74 32.91 8.45
C LYS A 471 9.91 32.06 8.96
N LEU A 472 9.63 30.98 9.68
CA LEU A 472 10.63 30.13 10.29
C LEU A 472 10.66 28.76 9.63
N ASN A 473 11.85 28.17 9.63
CA ASN A 473 12.09 26.80 9.22
C ASN A 473 12.10 25.81 10.37
N CYS A 474 11.86 24.54 10.06
CA CYS A 474 11.87 23.48 11.08
C CYS A 474 13.19 23.48 11.85
N VAL A 475 14.31 23.66 11.14
CA VAL A 475 15.67 23.63 11.69
C VAL A 475 16.06 24.89 12.46
N ASP A 476 15.26 25.96 12.39
CA ASP A 476 15.46 27.16 13.21
C ASP A 476 15.05 26.90 14.67
N CYS A 477 14.18 25.91 14.89
CA CYS A 477 13.69 25.54 16.21
C CYS A 477 14.09 24.13 16.65
N HIS A 478 14.30 23.21 15.70
CA HIS A 478 14.56 21.79 15.97
C HIS A 478 15.90 21.33 15.42
N ILE A 479 16.50 20.34 16.09
CA ILE A 479 17.66 19.63 15.57
C ILE A 479 17.22 18.81 14.34
N GLY A 480 17.70 19.20 13.16
CA GLY A 480 17.56 18.41 11.94
C GLY A 480 18.48 17.18 11.92
N GLY A 481 18.36 16.36 10.87
CA GLY A 481 19.24 15.21 10.65
C GLY A 481 18.47 13.94 10.28
N GLU A 482 19.17 12.80 10.39
CA GLU A 482 18.59 11.49 10.09
C GLU A 482 17.58 11.06 11.17
N PRO A 483 16.41 10.49 10.79
CA PRO A 483 15.37 10.05 11.72
C PRO A 483 15.84 9.08 12.81
N LEU A 484 16.91 8.32 12.57
CA LEU A 484 17.45 7.34 13.51
C LEU A 484 18.30 7.95 14.64
N LYS A 485 18.69 9.23 14.54
CA LYS A 485 19.48 9.89 15.58
C LYS A 485 18.60 10.25 16.78
N PRO A 486 19.01 9.94 18.03
CA PRO A 486 18.23 10.28 19.24
C PRO A 486 17.98 11.78 19.45
N SER A 487 18.73 12.65 18.77
CA SER A 487 18.58 14.10 18.81
C SER A 487 17.58 14.65 17.79
N HIS A 488 17.17 13.86 16.79
CA HIS A 488 16.26 14.29 15.73
C HIS A 488 14.97 14.89 16.31
N GLY A 489 14.62 16.09 15.85
CA GLY A 489 13.40 16.80 16.24
C GLY A 489 13.42 17.40 17.66
N LYS A 490 14.51 17.28 18.43
CA LYS A 490 14.61 17.98 19.73
C LYS A 490 14.66 19.50 19.53
N VAL A 491 14.00 20.25 20.41
CA VAL A 491 14.00 21.71 20.39
C VAL A 491 15.39 22.25 20.77
N LEU A 492 15.87 23.26 20.04
CA LEU A 492 17.16 23.91 20.26
C LEU A 492 17.17 24.73 21.56
N ASP A 493 18.33 24.78 22.22
CA ASP A 493 18.46 25.38 23.55
C ASP A 493 18.27 26.90 23.59
N PHE A 494 18.51 27.63 22.50
CA PHE A 494 18.33 29.09 22.47
C PHE A 494 16.86 29.52 22.32
N VAL A 495 15.97 28.61 21.88
CA VAL A 495 14.52 28.84 21.73
C VAL A 495 13.80 28.95 23.09
N LYS A 496 14.55 28.79 24.20
CA LYS A 496 14.04 28.82 25.58
C LYS A 496 13.37 30.16 25.96
N ASP A 497 13.63 31.24 25.24
CA ASP A 497 13.04 32.55 25.47
C ASP A 497 12.25 33.03 24.24
N CYS A 498 10.92 33.13 24.35
CA CYS A 498 10.05 33.66 23.29
C CYS A 498 10.48 35.06 22.82
N ASN A 499 11.04 35.87 23.72
CA ASN A 499 11.46 37.24 23.42
C ASN A 499 12.68 37.28 22.49
N SER A 500 13.48 36.21 22.43
CA SER A 500 14.62 36.11 21.51
C SER A 500 14.22 36.16 20.03
N CYS A 501 12.95 35.86 19.71
CA CYS A 501 12.37 35.95 18.37
C CYS A 501 11.32 37.06 18.24
N HIS A 502 10.41 37.21 19.22
CA HIS A 502 9.30 38.18 19.12
C HIS A 502 9.66 39.61 19.55
N HIS A 503 10.72 39.79 20.35
CA HIS A 503 11.14 41.08 20.89
C HIS A 503 12.67 41.29 20.75
N ARG A 504 13.28 40.65 19.73
CA ARG A 504 14.74 40.60 19.53
C ARG A 504 15.40 41.97 19.40
N ASP A 505 14.75 42.89 18.69
CA ASP A 505 15.24 44.24 18.37
C ASP A 505 14.15 45.28 18.67
N LEU A 506 13.72 45.40 19.93
CA LEU A 506 12.89 46.52 20.36
C LEU A 506 13.69 47.82 20.24
N ARG A 507 13.72 48.39 19.03
CA ARG A 507 14.22 49.73 18.82
C ARG A 507 13.24 50.72 19.45
N ALA A 508 13.76 51.78 20.06
CA ALA A 508 12.97 52.75 20.80
C ALA A 508 11.88 53.47 19.96
N ASP A 509 11.93 53.36 18.63
CA ASP A 509 11.01 53.99 17.68
C ASP A 509 9.83 53.08 17.24
N VAL A 510 9.84 51.79 17.56
CA VAL A 510 8.78 50.85 17.14
C VAL A 510 7.67 50.80 18.19
N LYS A 511 6.47 51.28 17.83
CA LYS A 511 5.28 51.26 18.71
C LYS A 511 4.72 49.84 18.84
N CYS A 512 4.29 49.45 20.04
CA CYS A 512 3.70 48.12 20.31
C CYS A 512 2.54 47.76 19.35
N GLU A 513 1.71 48.75 19.01
CA GLU A 513 0.54 48.60 18.12
C GLU A 513 0.88 48.20 16.67
N SER A 514 2.12 48.38 16.20
CA SER A 514 2.51 47.92 14.86
C SER A 514 2.53 46.39 14.76
N CYS A 515 2.70 45.70 15.89
CA CYS A 515 2.72 44.24 15.98
C CYS A 515 1.51 43.68 16.75
N HIS A 516 1.01 44.43 17.73
CA HIS A 516 -0.13 44.08 18.59
C HIS A 516 -1.38 44.92 18.26
N ASP A 517 -1.67 45.05 16.96
CA ASP A 517 -2.77 45.91 16.45
C ASP A 517 -4.14 45.51 17.02
N LYS A 518 -4.43 44.21 17.12
CA LYS A 518 -5.71 43.74 17.68
C LYS A 518 -5.86 44.11 19.15
N GLN A 519 -4.83 43.88 19.96
CA GLN A 519 -4.80 44.24 21.38
C GLN A 519 -4.94 45.76 21.55
N ALA A 520 -4.20 46.56 20.78
CA ALA A 520 -4.26 48.01 20.84
C ALA A 520 -5.63 48.56 20.40
N LYS A 521 -6.25 47.99 19.36
CA LYS A 521 -7.60 48.34 18.94
C LYS A 521 -8.63 47.94 19.99
N PHE A 522 -8.47 46.80 20.65
CA PHE A 522 -9.37 46.38 21.72
C PHE A 522 -9.30 47.32 22.93
N TYR A 523 -8.09 47.72 23.32
CA TYR A 523 -7.83 48.71 24.36
C TYR A 523 -8.52 50.06 24.08
N ARG A 524 -8.53 50.48 22.81
CA ARG A 524 -9.13 51.75 22.36
C ARG A 524 -10.59 51.66 21.91
N GLY A 525 -11.28 50.53 22.13
CA GLY A 525 -12.68 50.38 21.72
C GLY A 525 -12.91 50.39 20.20
N LYS A 526 -12.00 49.80 19.41
CA LYS A 526 -12.04 49.75 17.93
C LYS A 526 -12.00 48.32 17.36
N PHE A 527 -12.29 47.30 18.18
CA PHE A 527 -12.24 45.89 17.75
C PHE A 527 -13.46 45.10 18.20
N LEU A 528 -13.44 44.55 19.41
CA LEU A 528 -14.57 43.78 19.98
C LEU A 528 -15.50 44.66 20.81
N SER A 529 -14.95 45.71 21.42
CA SER A 529 -15.70 46.76 22.09
C SER A 529 -15.75 48.00 21.20
N SER A 530 -16.84 48.76 21.28
CA SER A 530 -16.97 50.12 20.75
C SER A 530 -16.60 51.21 21.77
N GLU A 531 -16.34 50.80 23.02
CA GLU A 531 -15.97 51.70 24.12
C GLU A 531 -14.51 51.50 24.50
N GLU A 532 -13.81 52.61 24.65
CA GLU A 532 -12.43 52.65 25.11
C GLU A 532 -12.34 52.25 26.59
N ASP A 533 -11.33 51.46 26.94
CA ASP A 533 -11.14 51.01 28.32
C ASP A 533 -10.81 52.19 29.26
N PHE A 534 -11.25 52.13 30.52
CA PHE A 534 -10.98 53.20 31.49
C PHE A 534 -9.49 53.49 31.70
N MET A 535 -8.61 52.48 31.59
CA MET A 535 -7.16 52.71 31.68
C MET A 535 -6.64 53.41 30.43
N ALA A 536 -7.21 53.10 29.25
CA ALA A 536 -6.89 53.81 28.01
C ALA A 536 -7.33 55.28 28.08
N GLN A 537 -8.52 55.55 28.63
CA GLN A 537 -9.02 56.91 28.89
C GLN A 537 -8.16 57.68 29.89
N ALA A 538 -7.48 56.97 30.81
CA ALA A 538 -6.56 57.53 31.78
C ALA A 538 -5.12 57.64 31.27
N ASP A 539 -4.89 57.48 29.96
CA ASP A 539 -3.58 57.54 29.29
C ASP A 539 -2.55 56.53 29.83
N ILE A 540 -2.99 55.40 30.38
CA ILE A 540 -2.09 54.31 30.77
C ILE A 540 -1.52 53.64 29.51
N SER A 541 -0.20 53.53 29.45
CA SER A 541 0.49 52.95 28.32
C SER A 541 0.58 51.43 28.44
N CYS A 542 0.81 50.74 27.31
CA CYS A 542 1.05 49.29 27.33
C CYS A 542 2.27 48.93 28.20
N GLN A 543 3.25 49.82 28.28
CA GLN A 543 4.52 49.59 28.97
C GLN A 543 4.36 49.55 30.49
N ASP A 544 3.39 50.29 31.02
CA ASP A 544 3.12 50.36 32.47
C ASP A 544 2.72 48.99 33.05
N CYS A 545 2.17 48.10 32.23
CA CYS A 545 1.86 46.72 32.63
C CYS A 545 2.82 45.68 32.02
N HIS A 546 3.29 45.92 30.79
CA HIS A 546 4.02 44.90 30.03
C HIS A 546 5.54 44.99 30.12
N LEU A 547 6.14 45.99 30.78
CA LEU A 547 7.59 46.02 31.02
C LEU A 547 7.93 45.54 32.43
N SER A 548 8.88 44.61 32.52
CA SER A 548 9.49 44.21 33.80
C SER A 548 10.63 45.16 34.18
N ASN A 549 11.09 45.09 35.44
CA ASN A 549 12.29 45.80 35.94
C ASN A 549 13.60 45.52 35.16
N SER A 550 13.58 44.59 34.20
CA SER A 550 14.70 44.27 33.30
C SER A 550 14.56 44.86 31.90
N ASP A 551 13.62 45.79 31.69
CA ASP A 551 13.26 46.45 30.42
C ASP A 551 12.85 45.49 29.29
N LYS A 552 12.52 44.24 29.65
CA LYS A 552 12.01 43.24 28.71
C LYS A 552 10.49 43.16 28.78
N PRO A 553 9.79 43.10 27.63
CA PRO A 553 8.37 42.85 27.63
C PRO A 553 8.01 41.50 28.22
N ILE A 554 6.95 41.50 29.01
CA ILE A 554 6.36 40.34 29.65
C ILE A 554 4.87 40.28 29.31
N ARG A 555 4.30 39.07 29.38
CA ARG A 555 2.85 38.92 29.46
C ARG A 555 2.47 39.11 30.92
N ALA A 556 1.89 40.26 31.24
CA ALA A 556 1.55 40.62 32.61
C ALA A 556 0.52 39.66 33.19
N GLY A 557 0.77 39.21 34.42
CA GLY A 557 -0.23 38.53 35.24
C GLY A 557 -1.12 39.55 35.95
N ILE A 558 -2.13 39.08 36.67
CA ILE A 558 -3.07 39.95 37.38
C ILE A 558 -2.41 40.72 38.54
N GLU A 559 -1.27 40.23 39.01
CA GLU A 559 -0.53 40.77 40.14
C GLU A 559 0.06 42.15 39.82
N ILE A 560 0.24 42.48 38.53
CA ILE A 560 0.75 43.79 38.09
C ILE A 560 -0.18 44.93 38.51
N CYS A 561 -1.48 44.65 38.64
CA CYS A 561 -2.48 45.63 39.02
C CYS A 561 -2.24 46.18 40.44
N GLY A 562 -1.57 45.42 41.31
CA GLY A 562 -1.26 45.81 42.69
C GLY A 562 -0.29 46.99 42.83
N SER A 563 0.34 47.40 41.73
CA SER A 563 1.15 48.64 41.69
C SER A 563 0.29 49.91 41.73
N CYS A 564 -0.98 49.83 41.35
CA CYS A 564 -1.90 50.98 41.30
C CYS A 564 -3.20 50.75 42.10
N HIS A 565 -3.61 49.50 42.27
CA HIS A 565 -4.90 49.13 42.87
C HIS A 565 -4.74 48.32 44.16
N GLU A 566 -5.71 48.44 45.06
CA GLU A 566 -5.80 47.62 46.27
C GLU A 566 -6.14 46.15 45.94
N GLN A 567 -5.83 45.23 46.86
CA GLN A 567 -6.09 43.80 46.69
C GLN A 567 -7.56 43.48 46.36
N SER A 568 -8.51 44.23 46.93
CA SER A 568 -9.94 44.07 46.68
C SER A 568 -10.32 44.22 45.20
N TYR A 569 -9.66 45.11 44.47
CA TYR A 569 -9.85 45.32 43.03
C TYR A 569 -9.30 44.13 42.22
N ILE A 570 -8.12 43.63 42.62
CA ILE A 570 -7.49 42.47 41.99
C ILE A 570 -8.39 41.23 42.14
N ASP A 571 -8.95 41.02 43.33
CA ASP A 571 -9.83 39.91 43.64
C ASP A 571 -11.16 40.00 42.85
N ASP A 572 -11.75 41.19 42.72
CA ASP A 572 -12.95 41.43 41.89
C ASP A 572 -12.68 41.10 40.42
N PHE A 573 -11.58 41.62 39.86
CA PHE A 573 -11.21 41.36 38.48
C PHE A 573 -10.91 39.88 38.23
N ALA A 574 -10.23 39.19 39.17
CA ALA A 574 -10.03 37.75 39.11
C ALA A 574 -11.35 36.99 39.09
N GLY A 575 -12.30 37.38 39.94
CA GLY A 575 -13.65 36.82 40.00
C GLY A 575 -14.41 36.97 38.67
N LYS A 576 -14.40 38.17 38.08
CA LYS A 576 -15.04 38.43 36.78
C LYS A 576 -14.44 37.58 35.65
N ARG A 577 -13.11 37.46 35.60
CA ARG A 577 -12.42 36.60 34.61
C ARG A 577 -12.81 35.13 34.77
N GLU A 578 -12.87 34.66 36.01
CA GLU A 578 -13.26 33.30 36.33
C GLU A 578 -14.72 33.00 35.97
N ASP A 579 -15.62 33.94 36.22
CA ASP A 579 -17.04 33.84 35.83
C ASP A 579 -17.24 33.81 34.32
N LEU A 580 -16.54 34.67 33.57
CA LEU A 580 -16.56 34.64 32.11
C LEU A 580 -15.96 33.33 31.59
N ARG A 581 -14.85 32.85 32.15
CA ARG A 581 -14.25 31.56 31.80
C ARG A 581 -15.24 30.42 31.95
N LYS A 582 -15.90 30.30 33.11
CA LYS A 582 -16.96 29.31 33.35
C LYS A 582 -18.13 29.45 32.39
N THR A 583 -18.45 30.67 31.96
CA THR A 583 -19.53 30.93 31.00
C THR A 583 -19.16 30.48 29.59
N ILE A 584 -17.93 30.74 29.15
CA ILE A 584 -17.39 30.24 27.88
C ILE A 584 -17.29 28.70 27.91
N GLU A 585 -16.85 28.10 29.02
CA GLU A 585 -16.79 26.64 29.17
C GLU A 585 -18.18 26.00 29.08
N ARG A 586 -19.19 26.62 29.70
CA ARG A 586 -20.59 26.21 29.55
C ARG A 586 -21.04 26.32 28.10
N TRP A 587 -20.80 27.45 27.43
CA TRP A 587 -21.09 27.63 26.01
C TRP A 587 -20.46 26.53 25.15
N ASP A 588 -19.17 26.26 25.34
CA ASP A 588 -18.43 25.27 24.57
C ASP A 588 -18.97 23.85 24.80
N SER A 589 -19.33 23.52 26.05
CA SER A 589 -19.95 22.24 26.40
C SER A 589 -21.35 22.06 25.80
N SER A 590 -22.08 23.16 25.60
CA SER A 590 -23.46 23.16 25.05
C SER A 590 -23.52 23.35 23.53
N LEU A 591 -22.39 23.53 22.84
CA LEU A 591 -22.35 23.81 21.40
C LEU A 591 -23.17 22.81 20.56
N ALA A 592 -23.06 21.51 20.86
CA ALA A 592 -23.76 20.46 20.11
C ALA A 592 -25.29 20.56 20.28
N ASP A 593 -25.75 20.86 21.49
CA ASP A 593 -27.17 21.00 21.80
C ASP A 593 -27.74 22.29 21.22
N LEU A 594 -26.98 23.39 21.30
CA LEU A 594 -27.32 24.66 20.65
C LEU A 594 -27.48 24.50 19.14
N ILE A 595 -26.53 23.82 18.47
CA ILE A 595 -26.62 23.56 17.04
C ILE A 595 -27.86 22.70 16.73
N ARG A 596 -28.12 21.65 17.51
CA ARG A 596 -29.31 20.79 17.34
C ARG A 596 -30.61 21.58 17.48
N PHE A 597 -30.68 22.47 18.46
CA PHE A 597 -31.82 23.33 18.69
C PHE A 597 -32.07 24.30 17.55
N LEU A 598 -31.03 25.00 17.10
CA LEU A 598 -31.12 25.93 15.97
C LEU A 598 -31.49 25.22 14.65
N LYS A 599 -31.11 23.93 14.52
CA LYS A 599 -31.55 23.09 13.39
C LYS A 599 -33.06 22.86 13.42
N ILE A 600 -33.68 22.72 14.59
CA ILE A 600 -35.13 22.55 14.76
C ILE A 600 -35.84 23.90 14.62
N ASN A 601 -35.40 24.88 15.40
CA ASN A 601 -35.95 26.24 15.44
C ASN A 601 -35.14 27.16 14.53
N SER A 602 -35.34 27.01 13.22
CA SER A 602 -34.58 27.70 12.16
C SER A 602 -34.94 29.17 12.00
N ASP A 603 -34.83 29.92 13.09
CA ASP A 603 -34.97 31.37 13.11
C ASP A 603 -33.66 32.04 12.65
N LYS A 604 -33.77 32.94 11.67
CA LYS A 604 -32.64 33.63 11.07
C LYS A 604 -31.91 34.55 12.07
N GLY A 605 -32.65 35.18 13.00
CA GLY A 605 -32.09 36.06 14.02
C GLY A 605 -31.22 35.29 15.01
N ASN A 606 -31.77 34.21 15.58
CA ASN A 606 -31.06 33.36 16.54
C ASN A 606 -29.82 32.69 15.94
N ILE A 607 -29.91 32.21 14.68
CA ILE A 607 -28.76 31.62 14.00
C ILE A 607 -27.68 32.69 13.72
N GLY A 608 -28.08 33.90 13.31
CA GLY A 608 -27.16 35.02 13.10
C GLY A 608 -26.44 35.41 14.39
N GLU A 609 -27.18 35.54 15.50
CA GLU A 609 -26.62 35.89 16.81
C GLU A 609 -25.70 34.80 17.35
N PHE A 610 -26.05 33.52 17.19
CA PHE A 610 -25.19 32.39 17.55
C PHE A 610 -23.84 32.46 16.84
N VAL A 611 -23.84 32.64 15.52
CA VAL A 611 -22.61 32.70 14.71
C VAL A 611 -21.79 33.94 15.07
N ARG A 612 -22.45 35.07 15.34
CA ARG A 612 -21.80 36.29 15.79
C ARG A 612 -21.11 36.10 17.14
N LEU A 613 -21.84 35.65 18.17
CA LEU A 613 -21.29 35.41 19.50
C LEU A 613 -20.15 34.40 19.47
N ARG A 614 -20.29 33.32 18.70
CA ARG A 614 -19.21 32.35 18.50
C ARG A 614 -17.95 33.00 17.93
N SER A 615 -18.09 33.79 16.85
CA SER A 615 -16.96 34.49 16.24
C SER A 615 -16.31 35.50 17.19
N GLU A 616 -17.10 36.19 18.00
CA GLU A 616 -16.60 37.15 18.99
C GLU A 616 -15.87 36.46 20.15
N ILE A 617 -16.39 35.33 20.66
CA ILE A 617 -15.71 34.51 21.68
C ILE A 617 -14.36 34.02 21.13
N GLU A 618 -14.32 33.51 19.90
CA GLU A 618 -13.09 33.05 19.28
C GLU A 618 -12.05 34.18 19.10
N GLU A 619 -12.47 35.37 18.64
CA GLU A 619 -11.57 36.53 18.54
C GLU A 619 -11.11 37.02 19.92
N PHE A 620 -11.98 37.00 20.93
CA PHE A 620 -11.64 37.36 22.31
C PHE A 620 -10.58 36.42 22.91
N LEU A 621 -10.75 35.11 22.71
CA LEU A 621 -9.76 34.12 23.14
C LEU A 621 -8.43 34.28 22.39
N ARG A 622 -8.46 34.61 21.09
CA ARG A 622 -7.26 34.88 20.27
C ARG A 622 -6.54 36.16 20.68
N GLU A 623 -7.27 37.18 21.12
CA GLU A 623 -6.70 38.44 21.59
C GLU A 623 -5.82 38.21 22.84
N GLY A 624 -6.24 37.29 23.72
CA GLY A 624 -5.37 36.65 24.71
C GLY A 624 -5.17 37.44 26.01
N SER A 625 -5.70 38.65 26.15
CA SER A 625 -5.69 39.37 27.43
C SER A 625 -6.70 38.82 28.43
N PHE A 626 -7.67 38.04 27.95
CA PHE A 626 -8.85 37.59 28.72
C PHE A 626 -9.55 38.78 29.40
N GLY A 627 -9.67 39.89 28.65
CA GLY A 627 -10.37 41.10 29.07
C GLY A 627 -9.54 42.10 29.87
N ALA A 628 -8.26 41.83 30.12
CA ALA A 628 -7.38 42.82 30.75
C ALA A 628 -7.13 44.06 29.87
N HIS A 629 -7.27 43.93 28.55
CA HIS A 629 -7.20 45.08 27.64
C HIS A 629 -8.56 45.76 27.42
N ASN A 630 -9.67 45.30 28.01
CA ASN A 630 -10.93 46.04 28.01
C ASN A 630 -11.83 45.43 29.08
N LEU A 631 -11.78 45.99 30.30
CA LEU A 631 -12.40 45.35 31.46
C LEU A 631 -13.93 45.37 31.36
N GLN A 632 -14.50 46.40 30.74
CA GLN A 632 -15.94 46.58 30.60
C GLN A 632 -16.52 45.50 29.67
N TYR A 633 -15.73 45.05 28.68
CA TYR A 633 -16.14 44.00 27.75
C TYR A 633 -16.34 42.63 28.41
N ILE A 634 -15.70 42.35 29.55
CA ILE A 634 -15.86 41.06 30.26
C ILE A 634 -17.32 40.85 30.66
N ASP A 635 -17.90 41.85 31.31
CA ASP A 635 -19.27 41.80 31.81
C ASP A 635 -20.27 41.83 30.65
N ASP A 636 -20.03 42.66 29.62
CA ASP A 636 -20.86 42.70 28.41
C ASP A 636 -20.90 41.34 27.69
N LEU A 637 -19.74 40.76 27.37
CA LEU A 637 -19.67 39.48 26.69
C LEU A 637 -20.33 38.37 27.50
N ARG A 638 -20.07 38.32 28.81
CA ARG A 638 -20.72 37.35 29.72
C ARG A 638 -22.24 37.48 29.66
N GLN A 639 -22.77 38.70 29.81
CA GLN A 639 -24.21 38.93 29.81
C GLN A 639 -24.86 38.54 28.49
N ARG A 640 -24.21 38.84 27.35
CA ARG A 640 -24.72 38.46 26.03
C ARG A 640 -24.73 36.94 25.82
N ILE A 641 -23.68 36.24 26.26
CA ILE A 641 -23.65 34.76 26.24
C ILE A 641 -24.77 34.19 27.12
N GLU A 642 -24.89 34.65 28.36
CA GLU A 642 -25.92 34.16 29.28
C GLU A 642 -27.34 34.47 28.81
N LYS A 643 -27.57 35.64 28.20
CA LYS A 643 -28.86 36.03 27.62
C LYS A 643 -29.24 35.08 26.48
N PHE A 644 -28.30 34.79 25.59
CA PHE A 644 -28.51 33.84 24.50
C PHE A 644 -28.82 32.42 25.05
N MET A 645 -28.01 31.94 25.99
CA MET A 645 -28.20 30.62 26.61
C MET A 645 -29.51 30.51 27.41
N ARG A 646 -29.98 31.59 28.06
CA ARG A 646 -31.29 31.59 28.74
C ARG A 646 -32.46 31.46 27.76
N GLY A 647 -32.35 32.10 26.60
CA GLY A 647 -33.32 31.95 25.51
C GLY A 647 -33.44 30.51 25.01
N PHE A 648 -32.35 29.74 25.08
CA PHE A 648 -32.33 28.31 24.76
C PHE A 648 -33.02 27.45 25.84
N ASN A 649 -32.69 27.64 27.13
CA ASN A 649 -33.24 26.84 28.23
C ASN A 649 -34.76 27.00 28.43
N PHE A 650 -35.33 28.17 28.11
CA PHE A 650 -36.78 28.39 28.20
C PHE A 650 -37.57 27.57 27.17
N VAL A 651 -36.98 27.29 26.01
CA VAL A 651 -37.65 26.54 24.93
C VAL A 651 -37.48 25.02 25.12
N GLU A 652 -36.38 24.56 25.69
CA GLU A 652 -36.19 23.15 26.06
C GLU A 652 -37.19 22.65 27.11
N ASN A 653 -37.52 23.49 28.10
CA ASN A 653 -38.54 23.18 29.10
C ASN A 653 -39.98 23.31 28.57
N GLY A 654 -40.20 24.08 27.50
CA GLY A 654 -41.51 24.20 26.84
C GLY A 654 -41.87 23.02 25.93
N ASN A 655 -40.88 22.30 25.39
CA ASN A 655 -41.09 21.14 24.50
C ASN A 655 -41.12 19.78 25.23
N LYS A 656 -41.05 19.77 26.57
CA LYS A 656 -41.18 18.57 27.41
C LYS A 656 -42.59 18.39 28.02
N ASN A 657 -43.56 19.22 27.64
CA ASN A 657 -44.96 19.11 28.05
C ASN A 657 -45.86 18.67 26.90
#